data_AF-A0A6P4D6N2-F1
#
_entry.id   AF-A0A6P4D6N2-F1
#
_cell.length_a   1.000
_cell.length_b   1.000
_cell.length_c   1.000
_cell.angle_alpha   90.00
_cell.angle_beta   90.00
_cell.angle_gamma   90.00
#
_symmetry.space_group_name_H-M   'P 1'
#
loop_
_entity.id
_entity.type
_entity.pdbx_description
1 polymer ?
#
loop_
_entity_poly.entity_id
_entity_poly.type
_entity_poly.pdbx_seq_one_letter_code
_entity_poly.pdbx_strand_id
1 'polypeptide(L)'
;MATDMQRLIGTSEDDDEEIEMDVKEEDDEDGDEEENGGDHGNASEMVGIDGGNGLVTAGGDNSFQQQQQFQEQVGTPGGSARRCRPLEEKERTKLRERRRRAITAKILAGLRRHGNYNLRVRADINDVIAALAREAGWVVLPDGTTFPPRSQGQRPTGGNSAVVTPSSPVPSQPTPSASIRGVASGYRSSLEYNTCQTKGVFMPTPSPYDLSSSSRSQTSMVGDGELQRDNQPLVGSGSMDTVHEKQIIDLPCRLSERDLAGTPYVPVYVMLPLGVINIKCELVDPDGLLKQLKVLKSINVDGVTVNCWWGIVEAHAPQEYNWNGYKRLFQMVHELKLKLQVVMSFHECGGNFGDDVCIPLPHWVAEIGRTNPDIFFTDREGRHNPECLSWGVDKERVLRGRTALEVYFDFMRSFRVEFDEYFEDSFISMIEVGLGPCGELRYPSCPVKHGWRYPGVGEFQCYDQYMLKSLKKAAEARGHSIWVRGPDNAGTYNSQPHETGFFCDGGDYDGFYGRFFLNWYSKVLVDHGNGVLSLAKLAFEGSCIAAKLANIYWWYKTASHAAELTAGYYNPCNRDGYAAIMEMLKSNGVSLNIACADLNTLNQLEVFPKAFADPEGLVWQVLNAGWDLGLPVAGENALPCLNRVTYNKALDSAKPMNDPDGRHFSSFTYLRLSPLLMEQQNLREFERFIKRMHGEAVLDLQV
;
A
#
# COMPACT_ATOMS: atom_id res chain seq x y z
N MET A 1 47.00 -11.92 54.52
CA MET A 1 48.29 -12.07 53.81
C MET A 1 47.91 -12.15 52.34
N ALA A 2 47.91 -11.05 51.57
CA ALA A 2 49.06 -10.22 51.14
C ALA A 2 50.05 -11.09 50.33
N THR A 3 50.44 -10.78 49.09
CA THR A 3 50.63 -9.48 48.37
C THR A 3 50.07 -9.56 46.92
N ASP A 4 49.66 -8.49 46.20
CA ASP A 4 50.37 -7.27 45.71
C ASP A 4 51.62 -7.56 44.84
N MET A 5 51.95 -6.88 43.71
CA MET A 5 51.32 -5.79 42.95
C MET A 5 51.91 -5.65 41.51
N GLN A 6 51.06 -5.33 40.51
CA GLN A 6 51.23 -4.42 39.34
C GLN A 6 52.50 -4.25 38.44
N ARG A 7 52.20 -4.13 37.12
CA ARG A 7 52.61 -3.09 36.10
C ARG A 7 53.76 -3.31 35.09
N LEU A 8 53.42 -3.17 33.79
CA LEU A 8 54.04 -2.40 32.67
C LEU A 8 53.35 -2.85 31.36
N ILE A 9 52.47 -2.08 30.70
CA ILE A 9 52.66 -0.97 29.74
C ILE A 9 53.32 -1.40 28.42
N GLY A 10 52.61 -1.18 27.29
CA GLY A 10 53.10 -1.27 25.91
C GLY A 10 51.99 -0.92 24.91
N THR A 11 52.24 0.04 24.01
CA THR A 11 51.29 0.65 23.06
C THR A 11 51.88 0.70 21.64
N SER A 12 51.10 0.30 20.64
CA SER A 12 51.06 0.77 19.23
C SER A 12 49.76 0.17 18.64
N GLU A 13 49.02 0.77 17.69
CA GLU A 13 49.42 1.37 16.40
C GLU A 13 50.06 0.33 15.46
N ASP A 14 49.92 0.56 14.15
CA ASP A 14 50.15 -0.32 12.97
C ASP A 14 48.86 -0.99 12.42
N ASP A 15 48.50 -0.92 11.13
CA ASP A 15 48.89 -0.02 10.03
C ASP A 15 47.82 -0.10 8.91
N ASP A 16 47.51 1.02 8.24
CA ASP A 16 46.64 1.06 7.05
C ASP A 16 47.47 0.81 5.77
N GLU A 17 47.61 -0.45 5.33
CA GLU A 17 48.18 -0.76 4.00
C GLU A 17 47.09 -0.81 2.91
N GLU A 18 46.95 0.30 2.17
CA GLU A 18 46.21 0.31 0.90
C GLU A 18 46.96 -0.52 -0.16
N ILE A 19 46.49 -1.73 -0.42
CA ILE A 19 46.98 -2.54 -1.56
C ILE A 19 46.31 -2.05 -2.85
N GLU A 20 46.97 -1.11 -3.51
CA GLU A 20 46.71 -0.72 -4.89
C GLU A 20 46.99 -1.92 -5.82
N MET A 21 45.95 -2.48 -6.44
CA MET A 21 46.10 -3.57 -7.42
C MET A 21 46.01 -3.02 -8.83
N ASP A 22 47.17 -2.89 -9.47
CA ASP A 22 47.30 -2.68 -10.91
C ASP A 22 46.48 -3.70 -11.71
N VAL A 23 45.50 -3.21 -12.46
CA VAL A 23 44.79 -4.00 -13.46
C VAL A 23 45.56 -3.88 -14.77
N LYS A 24 46.36 -4.90 -15.08
CA LYS A 24 46.89 -5.07 -16.44
C LYS A 24 45.73 -5.24 -17.41
N GLU A 25 45.73 -4.42 -18.45
CA GLU A 25 44.89 -4.64 -19.62
C GLU A 25 45.52 -5.78 -20.45
N GLU A 26 44.69 -6.73 -20.88
CA GLU A 26 45.07 -7.72 -21.89
C GLU A 26 44.42 -7.27 -23.20
N ASP A 27 45.26 -7.01 -24.21
CA ASP A 27 44.84 -6.62 -25.56
C ASP A 27 44.40 -7.87 -26.35
N ASP A 28 43.18 -7.86 -26.89
CA ASP A 28 42.71 -8.84 -27.87
C ASP A 28 43.18 -8.42 -29.28
N GLU A 29 44.32 -8.98 -29.73
CA GLU A 29 44.78 -8.88 -31.13
C GLU A 29 43.98 -9.85 -32.03
N ASP A 30 42.95 -9.35 -32.72
CA ASP A 30 42.38 -10.01 -33.91
C ASP A 30 43.08 -9.46 -35.17
N GLY A 31 43.92 -10.27 -35.79
CA GLY A 31 44.65 -9.92 -37.01
C GLY A 31 43.98 -10.45 -38.28
N ASP A 32 43.83 -9.58 -39.29
CA ASP A 32 43.55 -9.94 -40.68
C ASP A 32 44.59 -9.24 -41.59
N GLU A 33 45.45 -10.03 -42.23
CA GLU A 33 46.44 -9.57 -43.22
C GLU A 33 45.86 -9.64 -44.65
N GLU A 34 45.83 -8.54 -45.40
CA GLU A 34 45.99 -8.55 -46.87
C GLU A 34 46.72 -7.26 -47.34
N GLU A 35 47.41 -7.35 -48.49
CA GLU A 35 48.57 -6.52 -48.83
C GLU A 35 48.33 -5.17 -49.55
N ASN A 36 49.29 -4.26 -49.32
CA ASN A 36 49.90 -3.29 -50.25
C ASN A 36 49.08 -2.16 -50.94
N GLY A 37 49.53 -0.90 -50.73
CA GLY A 37 49.56 0.10 -51.82
C GLY A 37 49.55 1.60 -51.48
N GLY A 38 50.73 2.22 -51.30
CA GLY A 38 51.00 3.56 -51.87
C GLY A 38 50.66 4.86 -51.09
N ASP A 39 51.59 5.27 -50.23
CA ASP A 39 52.26 6.60 -50.21
C ASP A 39 51.50 7.91 -50.56
N HIS A 40 51.34 8.84 -49.59
CA HIS A 40 51.89 10.22 -49.62
C HIS A 40 51.29 11.19 -48.56
N GLY A 41 52.17 11.93 -47.86
CA GLY A 41 52.07 13.40 -47.83
C GLY A 41 51.49 14.15 -46.59
N ASN A 42 52.40 14.60 -45.72
CA ASN A 42 52.43 15.91 -45.03
C ASN A 42 51.31 16.40 -44.07
N ALA A 43 51.57 16.23 -42.77
CA ALA A 43 52.11 17.26 -41.87
C ALA A 43 51.43 18.65 -41.70
N SER A 44 50.98 18.88 -40.45
CA SER A 44 51.40 19.97 -39.54
C SER A 44 50.52 21.22 -39.27
N GLU A 45 50.80 21.80 -38.09
CA GLU A 45 50.41 23.06 -37.45
C GLU A 45 48.92 23.26 -37.10
N MET A 46 48.52 23.31 -35.81
CA MET A 46 48.91 24.13 -34.63
C MET A 46 48.14 25.45 -34.46
N VAL A 47 47.40 25.49 -33.34
CA VAL A 47 47.35 26.58 -32.34
C VAL A 47 46.87 27.98 -32.77
N GLY A 48 45.88 28.51 -32.02
CA GLY A 48 45.99 29.92 -31.60
C GLY A 48 44.75 30.76 -31.27
N ILE A 49 44.01 30.40 -30.22
CA ILE A 49 43.57 31.31 -29.12
C ILE A 49 42.73 32.59 -29.44
N ASP A 50 41.56 32.64 -28.77
CA ASP A 50 40.74 33.77 -28.27
C ASP A 50 40.35 34.99 -29.14
N GLY A 51 39.13 35.50 -28.89
CA GLY A 51 38.78 36.81 -29.43
C GLY A 51 37.47 37.53 -29.06
N GLY A 52 36.56 37.00 -28.22
CA GLY A 52 35.59 37.81 -27.47
C GLY A 52 34.41 38.53 -28.18
N ASN A 53 33.33 38.70 -27.39
CA ASN A 53 32.26 39.72 -27.46
C ASN A 53 31.34 39.81 -28.69
N GLY A 54 30.01 39.79 -28.43
CA GLY A 54 28.99 40.10 -29.43
C GLY A 54 27.55 39.84 -28.96
N LEU A 55 27.04 40.66 -28.03
CA LEU A 55 25.63 40.64 -27.62
C LEU A 55 24.73 41.37 -28.65
N VAL A 56 23.42 41.16 -28.53
CA VAL A 56 22.25 41.98 -28.96
C VAL A 56 21.76 41.98 -30.44
N THR A 57 20.52 41.49 -30.55
CA THR A 57 19.31 42.07 -31.23
C THR A 57 18.99 41.88 -32.71
N ALA A 58 17.66 41.82 -32.91
CA ALA A 58 16.86 41.88 -34.14
C ALA A 58 16.95 40.63 -35.07
N GLY A 59 15.85 40.08 -35.60
CA GLY A 59 14.43 40.44 -35.50
C GLY A 59 13.79 40.68 -36.87
N GLY A 60 12.61 40.10 -37.11
CA GLY A 60 11.76 40.42 -38.27
C GLY A 60 11.82 39.44 -39.44
N ASP A 61 10.84 38.53 -39.47
CA ASP A 61 9.97 38.19 -40.61
C ASP A 61 10.42 38.53 -42.05
N ASN A 62 10.45 37.51 -42.93
CA ASN A 62 9.31 37.26 -43.84
C ASN A 62 9.46 36.02 -44.74
N SER A 63 8.57 35.06 -44.52
CA SER A 63 7.61 34.50 -45.50
C SER A 63 8.00 34.18 -46.97
N PHE A 64 7.59 32.97 -47.40
CA PHE A 64 7.21 32.53 -48.76
C PHE A 64 8.26 32.38 -49.90
N GLN A 65 8.60 31.11 -50.19
CA GLN A 65 8.28 30.38 -51.44
C GLN A 65 8.49 28.88 -51.14
N GLN A 66 7.50 27.99 -51.30
CA GLN A 66 7.12 27.31 -52.57
C GLN A 66 8.37 26.67 -53.22
N GLN A 67 8.49 25.34 -53.37
CA GLN A 67 7.53 24.47 -54.07
C GLN A 67 7.75 22.97 -53.73
N GLN A 68 6.70 22.15 -53.89
CA GLN A 68 6.76 20.69 -53.82
C GLN A 68 7.46 20.08 -55.05
N GLN A 69 8.11 18.92 -54.91
CA GLN A 69 7.65 17.71 -55.62
C GLN A 69 8.23 16.39 -55.08
N PHE A 70 7.41 15.35 -55.19
CA PHE A 70 7.66 13.95 -54.86
C PHE A 70 8.63 13.29 -55.86
N GLN A 71 9.29 12.18 -55.49
CA GLN A 71 8.85 10.83 -55.93
C GLN A 71 9.57 9.69 -55.20
N GLU A 72 8.82 8.66 -54.83
CA GLU A 72 9.31 7.39 -54.29
C GLU A 72 9.94 6.52 -55.39
N GLN A 73 10.92 5.68 -55.04
CA GLN A 73 11.02 4.36 -55.66
C GLN A 73 11.56 3.30 -54.68
N VAL A 74 11.06 2.08 -54.85
CA VAL A 74 11.15 0.98 -53.88
C VAL A 74 12.41 0.13 -54.11
N GLY A 75 13.09 -0.25 -53.02
CA GLY A 75 14.18 -1.23 -53.07
C GLY A 75 14.62 -1.72 -51.68
N THR A 76 14.23 -2.94 -51.32
CA THR A 76 14.80 -3.76 -50.23
C THR A 76 15.50 -4.98 -50.87
N PRO A 77 16.38 -5.74 -50.17
CA PRO A 77 16.83 -5.61 -48.78
C PRO A 77 18.37 -5.67 -48.57
N GLY A 78 18.82 -5.33 -47.35
CA GLY A 78 20.14 -5.70 -46.83
C GLY A 78 21.08 -4.54 -46.53
N GLY A 79 21.52 -4.40 -45.28
CA GLY A 79 22.46 -3.36 -44.84
C GLY A 79 22.14 -2.83 -43.45
N SER A 80 22.66 -3.49 -42.41
CA SER A 80 22.39 -3.13 -41.01
C SER A 80 23.24 -1.93 -40.55
N ALA A 81 22.86 -0.73 -40.98
CA ALA A 81 23.47 0.51 -40.54
C ALA A 81 23.07 0.85 -39.09
N ARG A 82 23.86 0.40 -38.11
CA ARG A 82 23.69 0.75 -36.69
C ARG A 82 23.80 2.27 -36.51
N ARG A 83 22.69 2.94 -36.17
CA ARG A 83 22.73 4.32 -35.66
C ARG A 83 23.58 4.36 -34.40
N CYS A 84 24.67 5.15 -34.40
CA CYS A 84 25.46 5.39 -33.20
C CYS A 84 24.60 6.05 -32.12
N ARG A 85 24.61 5.48 -30.91
CA ARG A 85 24.04 6.15 -29.73
C ARG A 85 24.94 7.31 -29.29
N PRO A 86 24.40 8.38 -28.68
CA PRO A 86 25.21 9.47 -28.14
C PRO A 86 26.28 8.95 -27.17
N LEU A 87 27.48 9.55 -27.21
CA LEU A 87 28.62 9.12 -26.40
C LEU A 87 28.29 9.08 -24.91
N GLU A 88 27.57 10.09 -24.41
CA GLU A 88 27.07 10.16 -23.02
C GLU A 88 26.17 8.97 -22.63
N GLU A 89 25.34 8.44 -23.54
CA GLU A 89 24.50 7.27 -23.25
C GLU A 89 25.34 5.99 -23.17
N LYS A 90 26.39 5.89 -24.01
CA LYS A 90 27.38 4.81 -23.97
C LYS A 90 28.16 4.84 -22.66
N GLU A 91 28.56 6.01 -22.19
CA GLU A 91 29.25 6.20 -20.90
C GLU A 91 28.35 5.96 -19.70
N ARG A 92 27.13 6.49 -19.67
CA ARG A 92 26.13 6.15 -18.63
C ARG A 92 25.85 4.65 -18.58
N THR A 93 25.90 3.96 -19.71
CA THR A 93 25.78 2.48 -19.77
C THR A 93 27.02 1.78 -19.23
N LYS A 94 28.23 2.21 -19.61
CA LYS A 94 29.49 1.72 -19.01
C LYS A 94 29.52 1.93 -17.48
N LEU A 95 29.08 3.09 -16.99
CA LEU A 95 29.05 3.41 -15.56
C LEU A 95 28.03 2.56 -14.79
N ARG A 96 26.82 2.37 -15.34
CA ARG A 96 25.83 1.43 -14.78
C ARG A 96 26.37 0.01 -14.71
N GLU A 97 27.07 -0.44 -15.75
CA GLU A 97 27.64 -1.79 -15.81
C GLU A 97 28.82 -1.96 -14.83
N ARG A 98 29.71 -0.97 -14.71
CA ARG A 98 30.77 -0.93 -13.68
C ARG A 98 30.18 -1.00 -12.27
N ARG A 99 29.14 -0.19 -11.99
CA ARG A 99 28.45 -0.19 -10.69
C ARG A 99 27.76 -1.53 -10.41
N ARG A 100 27.12 -2.14 -11.42
CA ARG A 100 26.52 -3.48 -11.32
C ARG A 100 27.57 -4.53 -10.96
N ARG A 101 28.69 -4.58 -11.66
CA ARG A 101 29.80 -5.51 -11.40
C ARG A 101 30.40 -5.31 -10.00
N ALA A 102 30.62 -4.06 -9.58
CA ALA A 102 31.15 -3.76 -8.25
C ALA A 102 30.21 -4.20 -7.10
N ILE A 103 28.89 -4.02 -7.27
CA ILE A 103 27.89 -4.51 -6.29
C ILE A 103 27.89 -6.04 -6.25
N THR A 104 27.84 -6.70 -7.42
CA THR A 104 27.87 -8.18 -7.50
C THR A 104 29.13 -8.75 -6.86
N ALA A 105 30.31 -8.15 -7.09
CA ALA A 105 31.56 -8.55 -6.46
C ALA A 105 31.53 -8.41 -4.92
N LYS A 106 30.98 -7.31 -4.38
CA LYS A 106 30.80 -7.13 -2.93
C LYS A 106 29.87 -8.18 -2.31
N ILE A 107 28.76 -8.51 -2.99
CA ILE A 107 27.82 -9.55 -2.53
C ILE A 107 28.50 -10.92 -2.48
N LEU A 108 29.19 -11.31 -3.57
CA LEU A 108 29.89 -12.60 -3.65
C LEU A 108 31.05 -12.71 -2.65
N ALA A 109 31.79 -11.62 -2.42
CA ALA A 109 32.81 -11.57 -1.38
C ALA A 109 32.21 -11.71 0.03
N GLY A 110 31.06 -11.08 0.29
CA GLY A 110 30.31 -11.25 1.54
C GLY A 110 29.83 -12.69 1.75
N LEU A 111 29.21 -13.30 0.74
CA LEU A 111 28.78 -14.69 0.76
C LEU A 111 29.95 -15.66 1.00
N ARG A 112 31.12 -15.42 0.40
CA ARG A 112 32.32 -16.23 0.65
C ARG A 112 32.86 -16.09 2.08
N ARG A 113 32.76 -14.92 2.70
CA ARG A 113 33.23 -14.68 4.08
C ARG A 113 32.24 -15.16 5.15
N HIS A 114 30.94 -15.07 4.89
CA HIS A 114 29.89 -15.20 5.92
C HIS A 114 28.83 -16.27 5.63
N GLY A 115 28.73 -16.80 4.41
CA GLY A 115 27.71 -17.79 4.01
C GLY A 115 27.95 -19.23 4.50
N ASN A 116 28.97 -19.47 5.32
CA ASN A 116 29.30 -20.78 5.91
C ASN A 116 29.44 -21.96 4.91
N TYR A 117 29.74 -21.64 3.65
CA TYR A 117 29.96 -22.64 2.60
C TYR A 117 31.32 -23.33 2.77
N ASN A 118 31.35 -24.67 2.66
CA ASN A 118 32.58 -25.45 2.73
C ASN A 118 33.39 -25.34 1.42
N LEU A 119 34.00 -24.17 1.22
CA LEU A 119 34.76 -23.78 0.03
C LEU A 119 36.26 -23.88 0.27
N ARG A 120 37.03 -24.13 -0.80
CA ARG A 120 38.50 -24.11 -0.71
C ARG A 120 39.00 -22.69 -0.44
N VAL A 121 40.17 -22.56 0.20
CA VAL A 121 40.80 -21.26 0.50
C VAL A 121 40.96 -20.36 -0.76
N ARG A 122 41.14 -20.97 -1.94
CA ARG A 122 41.21 -20.30 -3.25
C ARG A 122 39.99 -20.52 -4.16
N ALA A 123 38.81 -20.82 -3.61
CA ALA A 123 37.57 -20.95 -4.39
C ALA A 123 37.29 -19.69 -5.23
N ASP A 124 36.75 -19.85 -6.43
CA ASP A 124 36.44 -18.73 -7.32
C ASP A 124 34.99 -18.23 -7.11
N ILE A 125 34.51 -17.36 -8.00
CA ILE A 125 33.11 -16.88 -7.99
C ILE A 125 32.11 -17.99 -8.35
N ASN A 126 32.50 -18.90 -9.25
CA ASN A 126 31.63 -19.98 -9.72
C ASN A 126 31.42 -21.03 -8.62
N ASP A 127 32.45 -21.33 -7.83
CA ASP A 127 32.37 -22.17 -6.63
C ASP A 127 31.35 -21.63 -5.61
N VAL A 128 31.33 -20.31 -5.38
CA VAL A 128 30.37 -19.63 -4.47
C VAL A 128 28.95 -19.73 -5.04
N ILE A 129 28.77 -19.46 -6.33
CA ILE A 129 27.46 -19.56 -7.01
C ILE A 129 26.96 -21.02 -7.00
N ALA A 130 27.83 -22.00 -7.21
CA ALA A 130 27.50 -23.42 -7.15
C ALA A 130 27.11 -23.87 -5.73
N ALA A 131 27.72 -23.31 -4.68
CA ALA A 131 27.34 -23.57 -3.30
C ALA A 131 25.95 -22.98 -2.97
N LEU A 132 25.71 -21.72 -3.34
CA LEU A 132 24.42 -21.04 -3.19
C LEU A 132 23.30 -21.76 -3.96
N ALA A 133 23.56 -22.22 -5.18
CA ALA A 133 22.58 -22.96 -5.98
C ALA A 133 22.23 -24.32 -5.33
N ARG A 134 23.20 -25.03 -4.74
CA ARG A 134 22.94 -26.26 -3.98
C ARG A 134 22.14 -26.01 -2.71
N GLU A 135 22.41 -24.90 -2.00
CA GLU A 135 21.60 -24.46 -0.84
C GLU A 135 20.15 -24.15 -1.25
N ALA A 136 19.96 -23.51 -2.40
CA ALA A 136 18.65 -23.26 -3.01
C ALA A 136 17.98 -24.51 -3.62
N GLY A 137 18.51 -25.72 -3.38
CA GLY A 137 17.91 -26.99 -3.81
C GLY A 137 18.16 -27.38 -5.27
N TRP A 138 19.06 -26.70 -5.99
CA TRP A 138 19.43 -27.07 -7.36
C TRP A 138 20.49 -28.18 -7.37
N VAL A 139 20.39 -29.08 -8.35
CA VAL A 139 21.45 -30.06 -8.62
C VAL A 139 22.51 -29.37 -9.49
N VAL A 140 23.72 -29.22 -8.95
CA VAL A 140 24.86 -28.63 -9.66
C VAL A 140 25.90 -29.71 -9.95
N LEU A 141 26.18 -29.98 -11.22
CA LEU A 141 27.17 -30.96 -11.66
C LEU A 141 28.60 -30.40 -11.57
N PRO A 142 29.64 -31.28 -11.59
CA PRO A 142 31.05 -30.86 -11.54
C PRO A 142 31.51 -30.00 -12.74
N ASP A 143 30.76 -29.98 -13.84
CA ASP A 143 31.00 -29.15 -15.03
C ASP A 143 30.31 -27.76 -14.94
N GLY A 144 29.62 -27.46 -13.85
CA GLY A 144 28.87 -26.22 -13.64
C GLY A 144 27.41 -26.25 -14.11
N THR A 145 26.95 -27.32 -14.76
CA THR A 145 25.57 -27.45 -15.23
C THR A 145 24.59 -27.53 -14.06
N THR A 146 23.52 -26.73 -14.09
CA THR A 146 22.52 -26.67 -13.01
C THR A 146 21.14 -27.16 -13.44
N PHE A 147 20.45 -27.88 -12.55
CA PHE A 147 19.08 -28.38 -12.77
C PHE A 147 18.16 -28.01 -11.61
N PRO A 148 16.89 -27.62 -11.86
CA PRO A 148 15.94 -27.30 -10.81
C PRO A 148 15.53 -28.55 -10.00
N PRO A 149 15.08 -28.38 -8.75
CA PRO A 149 14.61 -29.49 -7.91
C PRO A 149 13.45 -30.24 -8.57
N ARG A 150 13.61 -31.56 -8.75
CA ARG A 150 12.56 -32.43 -9.31
C ARG A 150 11.44 -32.70 -8.32
N SER A 151 10.20 -32.42 -8.74
CA SER A 151 9.00 -33.02 -8.16
C SER A 151 9.02 -34.54 -8.35
N GLN A 152 8.83 -35.30 -7.27
CA GLN A 152 8.81 -36.76 -7.32
C GLN A 152 7.48 -37.28 -7.90
N GLY A 153 7.45 -37.56 -9.20
CA GLY A 153 6.42 -38.40 -9.81
C GLY A 153 6.69 -39.88 -9.51
N GLN A 154 5.71 -40.59 -8.94
CA GLN A 154 5.80 -42.03 -8.67
C GLN A 154 5.91 -42.84 -9.98
N ARG A 155 6.78 -43.86 -9.99
CA ARG A 155 6.81 -44.89 -11.04
C ARG A 155 5.69 -45.91 -10.80
N PRO A 156 4.95 -46.35 -11.84
CA PRO A 156 4.04 -47.48 -11.72
C PRO A 156 4.79 -48.81 -11.81
N THR A 157 4.53 -49.72 -10.87
CA THR A 157 4.84 -51.14 -10.98
C THR A 157 3.63 -51.88 -11.56
N GLY A 158 3.86 -52.76 -12.55
CA GLY A 158 2.79 -53.40 -13.31
C GLY A 158 2.16 -54.64 -12.64
N GLY A 159 0.99 -55.02 -13.14
CA GLY A 159 0.29 -56.26 -12.80
C GLY A 159 -0.98 -56.44 -13.66
N ASN A 160 -1.06 -57.54 -14.42
CA ASN A 160 -2.17 -57.83 -15.34
C ASN A 160 -3.39 -58.44 -14.62
N SER A 161 -4.62 -58.16 -15.09
CA SER A 161 -5.45 -59.10 -15.89
C SER A 161 -6.98 -58.98 -15.72
N ALA A 162 -7.70 -59.18 -16.83
CA ALA A 162 -9.07 -59.71 -16.99
C ALA A 162 -10.32 -59.01 -16.40
N VAL A 163 -11.06 -58.31 -17.28
CA VAL A 163 -12.49 -58.49 -17.67
C VAL A 163 -13.47 -59.18 -16.69
N VAL A 164 -14.62 -58.53 -16.41
CA VAL A 164 -16.02 -59.02 -16.64
C VAL A 164 -17.05 -57.96 -16.14
N THR A 165 -18.07 -57.66 -16.95
CA THR A 165 -19.35 -57.02 -16.55
C THR A 165 -20.49 -58.05 -16.61
N PRO A 166 -21.60 -57.88 -15.85
CA PRO A 166 -22.85 -57.47 -16.54
C PRO A 166 -23.90 -56.66 -15.71
N SER A 167 -24.55 -55.71 -16.41
CA SER A 167 -25.98 -55.28 -16.39
C SER A 167 -26.82 -55.04 -15.10
N SER A 168 -27.56 -53.92 -15.14
CA SER A 168 -28.70 -53.50 -14.29
C SER A 168 -30.00 -54.33 -14.47
N PRO A 169 -31.08 -54.09 -13.67
CA PRO A 169 -32.23 -53.31 -14.21
C PRO A 169 -33.03 -52.42 -13.19
N VAL A 170 -34.02 -51.67 -13.72
CA VAL A 170 -34.79 -50.52 -13.17
C VAL A 170 -36.13 -50.41 -13.98
N PRO A 171 -37.29 -49.77 -13.59
CA PRO A 171 -37.69 -48.94 -12.42
C PRO A 171 -39.04 -49.32 -11.72
N SER A 172 -39.49 -48.57 -10.68
CA SER A 172 -40.92 -48.18 -10.53
C SER A 172 -41.16 -46.91 -9.66
N GLN A 173 -42.14 -46.08 -10.07
CA GLN A 173 -42.66 -44.83 -9.45
C GLN A 173 -44.09 -45.10 -8.88
N PRO A 174 -44.78 -44.21 -8.09
CA PRO A 174 -45.31 -42.92 -8.56
C PRO A 174 -45.52 -41.79 -7.50
N THR A 175 -46.12 -40.66 -7.93
CA THR A 175 -46.56 -39.45 -7.19
C THR A 175 -48.13 -39.34 -7.23
N PRO A 176 -48.86 -38.19 -7.10
CA PRO A 176 -48.74 -36.90 -6.35
C PRO A 176 -50.06 -36.40 -5.65
N SER A 177 -50.02 -35.30 -4.86
CA SER A 177 -51.12 -34.30 -4.65
C SER A 177 -50.64 -33.12 -3.76
N ALA A 178 -50.55 -31.84 -4.18
CA ALA A 178 -51.59 -30.80 -4.43
C ALA A 178 -52.27 -30.25 -3.15
N SER A 179 -52.64 -28.97 -2.92
CA SER A 179 -52.42 -27.60 -3.47
C SER A 179 -53.64 -26.76 -3.04
N ILE A 180 -53.52 -25.61 -2.34
CA ILE A 180 -54.60 -24.60 -2.15
C ILE A 180 -54.03 -23.17 -2.17
N ARG A 181 -54.86 -22.20 -2.62
CA ARG A 181 -54.54 -20.81 -2.99
C ARG A 181 -55.32 -19.77 -2.15
N GLY A 182 -54.59 -18.84 -1.49
CA GLY A 182 -54.78 -17.38 -1.54
C GLY A 182 -55.89 -16.62 -0.76
N VAL A 183 -55.72 -15.28 -0.79
CA VAL A 183 -56.61 -14.14 -0.41
C VAL A 183 -56.42 -13.57 1.03
N ALA A 184 -56.76 -12.28 1.22
CA ALA A 184 -56.04 -11.31 2.06
C ALA A 184 -56.92 -10.47 3.02
N SER A 185 -56.25 -9.53 3.74
CA SER A 185 -56.75 -8.27 4.34
C SER A 185 -57.04 -8.22 5.86
N GLY A 186 -56.64 -7.12 6.52
CA GLY A 186 -57.45 -6.52 7.60
C GLY A 186 -56.81 -6.15 8.96
N TYR A 187 -56.12 -5.00 9.05
CA TYR A 187 -56.17 -3.98 10.14
C TYR A 187 -55.91 -4.24 11.66
N ARG A 188 -55.31 -3.21 12.27
CA ARG A 188 -55.34 -2.71 13.69
C ARG A 188 -54.42 -3.30 14.79
N SER A 189 -53.34 -2.56 15.04
CA SER A 189 -52.99 -1.80 16.27
C SER A 189 -53.51 -2.22 17.67
N SER A 190 -52.54 -2.46 18.57
CA SER A 190 -52.49 -2.13 20.02
C SER A 190 -51.03 -2.39 20.44
N LEU A 191 -50.16 -1.49 20.94
CA LEU A 191 -50.19 -0.44 21.98
C LEU A 191 -50.38 -0.95 23.42
N GLU A 192 -49.26 -1.16 24.12
CA GLU A 192 -48.97 -0.96 25.57
C GLU A 192 -47.61 -1.65 25.89
N TYR A 193 -46.79 -1.32 26.88
CA TYR A 193 -46.35 -0.11 27.60
C TYR A 193 -45.32 -0.64 28.64
N ASN A 194 -44.18 0.03 28.85
CA ASN A 194 -43.35 0.05 30.08
C ASN A 194 -41.94 0.60 29.75
N THR A 195 -41.73 1.90 29.58
CA THR A 195 -41.30 2.87 30.62
C THR A 195 -40.19 2.43 31.59
N CYS A 196 -39.03 3.07 31.45
CA CYS A 196 -38.34 3.73 32.59
C CYS A 196 -37.88 5.13 32.14
N GLN A 197 -37.97 6.12 33.03
CA GLN A 197 -37.75 7.54 32.73
C GLN A 197 -36.45 8.05 33.34
N THR A 198 -35.80 8.99 32.66
CA THR A 198 -35.34 10.24 33.31
C THR A 198 -35.61 11.42 32.38
N LYS A 199 -36.24 12.48 32.89
CA LYS A 199 -36.56 13.71 32.16
C LYS A 199 -35.49 14.78 32.38
N GLY A 200 -35.23 15.57 31.35
CA GLY A 200 -34.59 16.88 31.42
C GLY A 200 -34.96 17.69 30.18
N VAL A 201 -36.11 18.37 30.21
CA VAL A 201 -36.70 19.07 29.05
C VAL A 201 -36.65 20.57 29.26
N PHE A 202 -36.23 21.35 28.26
CA PHE A 202 -36.92 22.60 27.86
C PHE A 202 -36.64 22.95 26.38
N MET A 203 -37.63 23.58 25.75
CA MET A 203 -37.83 23.85 24.30
C MET A 203 -38.70 25.15 24.19
N PRO A 204 -38.99 25.74 23.01
CA PRO A 204 -38.07 26.22 21.95
C PRO A 204 -38.54 27.57 21.27
N THR A 205 -37.84 28.00 20.19
CA THR A 205 -38.30 28.91 19.07
C THR A 205 -38.64 30.40 19.37
N PRO A 206 -38.76 31.32 18.35
CA PRO A 206 -38.58 31.19 16.89
C PRO A 206 -37.63 32.23 16.20
N SER A 207 -37.42 32.07 14.89
CA SER A 207 -36.76 33.00 13.93
C SER A 207 -37.74 34.09 13.42
N PRO A 208 -37.29 35.23 12.79
CA PRO A 208 -37.43 35.36 11.31
C PRO A 208 -36.47 36.31 10.53
N TYR A 209 -36.49 36.18 9.18
CA TYR A 209 -36.13 37.11 8.06
C TYR A 209 -34.71 37.16 7.40
N ASP A 210 -34.67 36.58 6.18
CA ASP A 210 -34.32 37.14 4.85
C ASP A 210 -33.04 37.94 4.50
N LEU A 211 -32.29 37.35 3.56
CA LEU A 211 -31.79 37.88 2.26
C LEU A 211 -30.90 39.14 2.15
N SER A 212 -29.60 38.86 1.88
CA SER A 212 -28.72 39.44 0.85
C SER A 212 -28.60 40.98 0.65
N SER A 213 -27.38 41.52 0.81
CA SER A 213 -26.60 42.03 -0.34
C SER A 213 -25.16 42.47 0.02
N SER A 214 -24.19 42.00 -0.77
CA SER A 214 -23.02 42.71 -1.32
C SER A 214 -22.29 43.83 -0.55
N SER A 215 -20.96 43.63 -0.42
CA SER A 215 -19.87 44.55 -0.82
C SER A 215 -18.87 45.06 0.25
N ARG A 216 -17.58 44.82 -0.09
CA ARG A 216 -16.36 45.63 0.10
C ARG A 216 -16.04 46.33 1.45
N SER A 217 -14.91 45.87 2.00
CA SER A 217 -13.70 46.66 2.25
C SER A 217 -13.65 47.76 3.34
N GLN A 218 -12.86 47.42 4.37
CA GLN A 218 -11.79 48.22 4.96
C GLN A 218 -12.07 49.51 5.77
N THR A 219 -11.29 49.59 6.86
CA THR A 219 -10.73 50.79 7.52
C THR A 219 -11.65 51.75 8.30
N SER A 220 -11.58 51.56 9.64
CA SER A 220 -10.85 52.43 10.57
C SER A 220 -11.60 53.38 11.54
N MET A 221 -10.94 53.57 12.69
CA MET A 221 -10.96 54.72 13.62
C MET A 221 -12.06 54.90 14.69
N VAL A 222 -11.58 54.77 15.94
CA VAL A 222 -11.70 55.71 17.09
C VAL A 222 -12.89 55.62 18.07
N GLY A 223 -12.52 55.26 19.31
CA GLY A 223 -12.80 56.06 20.51
C GLY A 223 -13.80 55.50 21.52
N ASP A 224 -13.68 55.74 22.82
CA ASP A 224 -12.54 56.13 23.68
C ASP A 224 -12.97 55.95 25.15
N GLY A 225 -12.05 55.88 26.13
CA GLY A 225 -12.43 55.96 27.56
C GLY A 225 -11.57 55.22 28.60
N GLU A 226 -10.54 55.91 29.10
CA GLU A 226 -10.18 56.11 30.54
C GLU A 226 -10.14 54.90 31.54
N LEU A 227 -9.17 54.73 32.45
CA LEU A 227 -8.06 55.59 32.94
C LEU A 227 -7.04 54.76 33.78
N GLN A 228 -5.72 54.99 33.60
CA GLN A 228 -4.60 55.00 34.59
C GLN A 228 -4.44 53.85 35.63
N ARG A 229 -3.28 53.24 35.95
CA ARG A 229 -1.83 53.62 36.06
C ARG A 229 -1.01 52.30 36.23
N ASP A 230 0.31 52.18 36.43
CA ASP A 230 1.56 52.99 36.49
C ASP A 230 2.71 51.96 36.28
N ASN A 231 3.96 52.21 35.85
CA ASN A 231 4.72 53.40 35.42
C ASN A 231 5.81 52.94 34.39
N GLN A 232 6.99 53.58 34.30
CA GLN A 232 8.12 53.25 33.39
C GLN A 232 9.49 53.51 34.15
N PRO A 233 10.73 53.41 33.59
CA PRO A 233 11.19 54.09 32.35
C PRO A 233 12.21 53.35 31.44
N LEU A 234 12.34 53.87 30.21
CA LEU A 234 13.39 53.60 29.22
C LEU A 234 14.59 54.58 29.36
N VAL A 235 15.79 54.10 29.01
CA VAL A 235 16.92 54.85 28.39
C VAL A 235 17.72 53.82 27.56
N GLY A 236 18.31 54.06 26.38
CA GLY A 236 18.31 55.25 25.51
C GLY A 236 19.66 55.42 24.78
N SER A 237 19.65 55.39 23.43
CA SER A 237 20.78 55.70 22.52
C SER A 237 21.97 54.71 22.49
N GLY A 238 22.69 54.66 21.35
CA GLY A 238 23.70 53.63 21.05
C GLY A 238 25.10 54.17 20.70
N SER A 239 26.01 53.24 20.39
CA SER A 239 27.35 53.50 19.80
C SER A 239 27.84 52.26 19.05
N MET A 240 28.59 52.46 17.98
CA MET A 240 29.48 51.41 17.43
C MET A 240 30.72 51.31 18.35
N ASP A 241 31.17 50.10 18.71
CA ASP A 241 32.38 49.48 18.14
C ASP A 241 32.85 48.21 18.88
N THR A 242 33.54 47.36 18.11
CA THR A 242 34.52 46.31 18.51
C THR A 242 34.15 45.25 19.57
N VAL A 243 33.83 44.06 19.04
CA VAL A 243 34.37 42.73 19.39
C VAL A 243 34.82 42.49 20.85
N HIS A 244 34.09 41.63 21.55
CA HIS A 244 34.74 40.65 22.43
C HIS A 244 33.97 39.33 22.41
N GLU A 245 34.66 38.26 22.02
CA GLU A 245 34.10 36.91 21.97
C GLU A 245 33.69 36.42 23.37
N LYS A 246 32.43 36.02 23.51
CA LYS A 246 32.06 34.91 24.40
C LYS A 246 31.17 33.96 23.61
N GLN A 247 31.66 32.74 23.44
CA GLN A 247 30.92 31.63 22.87
C GLN A 247 29.66 31.40 23.72
N ILE A 248 28.52 31.84 23.21
CA ILE A 248 27.25 31.22 23.59
C ILE A 248 27.27 29.87 22.87
N ILE A 249 27.42 28.80 23.64
CA ILE A 249 27.19 27.45 23.16
C ILE A 249 25.71 27.41 22.78
N ASP A 250 25.44 27.39 21.47
CA ASP A 250 24.10 27.26 20.93
C ASP A 250 23.63 25.83 21.20
N LEU A 251 23.11 25.61 22.40
CA LEU A 251 22.55 24.34 22.83
C LEU A 251 21.36 24.07 21.91
N PRO A 252 21.38 22.99 21.09
CA PRO A 252 20.31 22.74 20.14
C PRO A 252 19.00 22.68 20.90
N CYS A 253 18.06 23.55 20.53
CA CYS A 253 16.79 23.70 21.21
C CYS A 253 16.06 22.35 21.16
N ARG A 254 16.15 21.56 22.25
CA ARG A 254 15.51 20.25 22.36
C ARG A 254 14.02 20.50 22.14
N LEU A 255 13.47 20.02 21.03
CA LEU A 255 12.05 20.15 20.70
C LEU A 255 11.24 19.65 21.90
N SER A 256 10.59 20.57 22.61
CA SER A 256 9.76 20.21 23.76
C SER A 256 8.59 19.41 23.21
N GLU A 257 8.57 18.12 23.51
CA GLU A 257 7.51 17.27 23.00
C GLU A 257 6.17 17.64 23.64
N ARG A 258 5.12 17.46 22.84
CA ARG A 258 3.74 17.70 23.24
C ARG A 258 3.38 16.80 24.43
N ASP A 259 2.94 17.42 25.52
CA ASP A 259 2.27 16.70 26.59
C ASP A 259 0.89 16.23 26.10
N LEU A 260 0.59 14.96 26.34
CA LEU A 260 -0.65 14.30 25.99
C LEU A 260 -1.36 13.74 27.23
N ALA A 261 -0.85 14.03 28.43
CA ALA A 261 -1.51 13.68 29.69
C ALA A 261 -2.94 14.26 29.74
N GLY A 262 -3.92 13.41 30.06
CA GLY A 262 -5.34 13.80 30.14
C GLY A 262 -6.06 13.97 28.79
N THR A 263 -5.40 13.67 27.66
CA THR A 263 -6.09 13.57 26.35
C THR A 263 -6.96 12.30 26.27
N PRO A 264 -7.97 12.23 25.36
CA PRO A 264 -8.83 11.05 25.23
C PRO A 264 -8.06 9.75 25.01
N TYR A 265 -8.53 8.67 25.62
CA TYR A 265 -7.90 7.35 25.55
C TYR A 265 -8.10 6.73 24.16
N VAL A 266 -7.01 6.41 23.47
CA VAL A 266 -7.04 5.70 22.17
C VAL A 266 -6.45 4.30 22.37
N PRO A 267 -7.24 3.22 22.25
CA PRO A 267 -6.76 1.87 22.47
C PRO A 267 -5.78 1.43 21.37
N VAL A 268 -4.71 0.75 21.76
CA VAL A 268 -3.62 0.31 20.88
C VAL A 268 -3.65 -1.21 20.70
N TYR A 269 -3.79 -1.63 19.45
CA TYR A 269 -3.75 -3.01 19.01
C TYR A 269 -2.44 -3.29 18.28
N VAL A 270 -2.01 -4.56 18.25
CA VAL A 270 -0.83 -4.99 17.49
C VAL A 270 -1.23 -6.05 16.48
N MET A 271 -0.95 -5.85 15.19
CA MET A 271 -1.18 -6.88 14.18
C MET A 271 -0.21 -8.05 14.36
N LEU A 272 -0.72 -9.28 14.32
CA LEU A 272 0.06 -10.52 14.37
C LEU A 272 0.76 -10.81 13.02
N PRO A 273 1.82 -11.66 13.00
CA PRO A 273 2.45 -12.14 11.76
C PRO A 273 1.44 -12.67 10.73
N LEU A 274 1.63 -12.38 9.44
CA LEU A 274 0.68 -12.79 8.38
C LEU A 274 0.50 -14.31 8.35
N GLY A 275 1.60 -15.04 8.51
CA GLY A 275 1.65 -16.51 8.62
C GLY A 275 1.49 -17.07 10.04
N VAL A 276 0.88 -16.33 10.98
CA VAL A 276 0.60 -16.87 12.34
C VAL A 276 -0.26 -18.13 12.27
N ILE A 277 -1.16 -18.22 11.28
CA ILE A 277 -1.83 -19.46 10.86
C ILE A 277 -1.22 -19.92 9.54
N ASN A 278 -0.83 -21.19 9.44
CA ASN A 278 -0.29 -21.77 8.21
C ASN A 278 -1.39 -22.20 7.22
N ILE A 279 -1.00 -22.57 5.99
CA ILE A 279 -1.94 -22.98 4.92
C ILE A 279 -2.77 -24.26 5.22
N LYS A 280 -2.49 -24.97 6.32
CA LYS A 280 -3.30 -26.11 6.80
C LYS A 280 -4.31 -25.70 7.88
N CYS A 281 -4.40 -24.41 8.19
CA CYS A 281 -5.12 -23.85 9.33
C CYS A 281 -4.58 -24.37 10.68
N GLU A 282 -3.26 -24.37 10.85
CA GLU A 282 -2.59 -24.68 12.12
C GLU A 282 -1.85 -23.44 12.67
N LEU A 283 -1.88 -23.23 13.99
CA LEU A 283 -1.17 -22.14 14.67
C LEU A 283 0.34 -22.39 14.68
N VAL A 284 1.11 -21.46 14.11
CA VAL A 284 2.58 -21.50 14.06
C VAL A 284 3.17 -20.98 15.36
N ASP A 285 4.21 -21.66 15.87
CA ASP A 285 4.91 -21.39 17.13
C ASP A 285 4.01 -20.88 18.29
N PRO A 286 3.09 -21.72 18.82
CA PRO A 286 2.19 -21.32 19.90
C PRO A 286 2.93 -20.83 21.16
N ASP A 287 4.09 -21.41 21.48
CA ASP A 287 4.85 -21.10 22.69
C ASP A 287 5.65 -19.80 22.56
N GLY A 288 6.23 -19.52 21.39
CA GLY A 288 6.85 -18.23 21.09
C GLY A 288 5.83 -17.10 21.04
N LEU A 289 4.70 -17.32 20.37
CA LEU A 289 3.60 -16.35 20.31
C LEU A 289 3.05 -16.06 21.72
N LEU A 290 2.80 -17.08 22.55
CA LEU A 290 2.32 -16.90 23.93
C LEU A 290 3.29 -16.06 24.78
N LYS A 291 4.60 -16.19 24.57
CA LYS A 291 5.60 -15.33 25.24
C LYS A 291 5.49 -13.88 24.75
N GLN A 292 5.40 -13.67 23.44
CA GLN A 292 5.25 -12.34 22.83
C GLN A 292 3.96 -11.64 23.29
N LEU A 293 2.82 -12.34 23.29
CA LEU A 293 1.53 -11.80 23.77
C LEU A 293 1.58 -11.41 25.26
N LYS A 294 2.27 -12.19 26.11
CA LYS A 294 2.50 -11.84 27.52
C LYS A 294 3.34 -10.57 27.67
N VAL A 295 4.34 -10.36 26.82
CA VAL A 295 5.13 -9.12 26.79
C VAL A 295 4.26 -7.94 26.37
N LEU A 296 3.47 -8.06 25.29
CA LEU A 296 2.52 -7.02 24.87
C LEU A 296 1.53 -6.66 25.99
N LYS A 297 0.97 -7.66 26.68
CA LYS A 297 0.08 -7.42 27.82
C LYS A 297 0.76 -6.69 28.99
N SER A 298 2.06 -6.94 29.21
CA SER A 298 2.82 -6.29 30.29
C SER A 298 3.12 -4.81 30.05
N ILE A 299 3.09 -4.36 28.80
CA ILE A 299 3.23 -2.94 28.40
C ILE A 299 1.88 -2.28 28.10
N ASN A 300 0.79 -2.83 28.65
CA ASN A 300 -0.59 -2.34 28.52
C ASN A 300 -1.17 -2.30 27.09
N VAL A 301 -0.71 -3.14 26.14
CA VAL A 301 -1.44 -3.30 24.86
C VAL A 301 -2.88 -3.75 25.13
N ASP A 302 -3.84 -3.09 24.47
CA ASP A 302 -5.28 -3.36 24.60
C ASP A 302 -5.66 -4.70 23.99
N GLY A 303 -5.11 -4.98 22.81
CA GLY A 303 -5.48 -6.14 22.02
C GLY A 303 -4.54 -6.46 20.86
N VAL A 304 -4.95 -7.42 20.03
CA VAL A 304 -4.22 -7.81 18.81
C VAL A 304 -5.15 -7.86 17.61
N THR A 305 -4.57 -7.70 16.42
CA THR A 305 -5.30 -7.73 15.14
C THR A 305 -4.81 -8.92 14.31
N VAL A 306 -5.73 -9.69 13.71
CA VAL A 306 -5.39 -10.90 12.95
C VAL A 306 -6.14 -11.00 11.63
N ASN A 307 -5.44 -11.44 10.59
CA ASN A 307 -6.02 -11.74 9.28
C ASN A 307 -6.66 -13.14 9.28
N CYS A 308 -7.96 -13.20 9.03
CA CYS A 308 -8.70 -14.42 8.72
C CYS A 308 -8.68 -14.66 7.20
N TRP A 309 -7.70 -15.43 6.76
CA TRP A 309 -7.43 -15.66 5.34
C TRP A 309 -8.46 -16.57 4.70
N TRP A 310 -9.20 -16.03 3.73
CA TRP A 310 -10.18 -16.80 2.97
C TRP A 310 -9.57 -18.06 2.33
N GLY A 311 -8.36 -17.93 1.77
CA GLY A 311 -7.60 -19.02 1.16
C GLY A 311 -7.07 -20.11 2.09
N ILE A 312 -7.07 -19.88 3.41
CA ILE A 312 -6.74 -20.91 4.42
C ILE A 312 -8.01 -21.59 4.92
N VAL A 313 -9.05 -20.81 5.19
CA VAL A 313 -10.25 -21.29 5.88
C VAL A 313 -11.19 -22.04 4.94
N GLU A 314 -11.44 -21.55 3.72
CA GLU A 314 -12.28 -22.21 2.70
C GLU A 314 -11.42 -22.86 1.58
N ALA A 315 -10.20 -23.30 1.94
CA ALA A 315 -9.12 -23.61 1.01
C ALA A 315 -9.46 -24.67 -0.06
N HIS A 316 -10.16 -25.75 0.33
CA HIS A 316 -10.31 -26.96 -0.47
C HIS A 316 -11.57 -26.96 -1.34
N ALA A 317 -12.72 -26.61 -0.76
CA ALA A 317 -14.02 -26.66 -1.44
C ALA A 317 -14.96 -25.56 -0.96
N PRO A 318 -15.93 -25.13 -1.81
CA PRO A 318 -17.01 -24.24 -1.41
C PRO A 318 -17.72 -24.69 -0.14
N GLN A 319 -17.90 -23.77 0.80
CA GLN A 319 -18.62 -23.94 2.07
C GLN A 319 -18.01 -24.96 3.05
N GLU A 320 -16.80 -25.46 2.79
CA GLU A 320 -16.02 -26.27 3.74
C GLU A 320 -15.04 -25.38 4.51
N TYR A 321 -15.51 -24.84 5.64
CA TYR A 321 -14.75 -23.91 6.48
C TYR A 321 -13.96 -24.63 7.59
N ASN A 322 -12.64 -24.41 7.65
CA ASN A 322 -11.76 -24.89 8.72
C ASN A 322 -11.25 -23.71 9.56
N TRP A 323 -11.74 -23.61 10.80
CA TRP A 323 -11.37 -22.56 11.75
C TRP A 323 -10.40 -23.01 12.86
N ASN A 324 -9.87 -24.24 12.80
CA ASN A 324 -9.19 -24.86 13.95
C ASN A 324 -7.95 -24.10 14.46
N GLY A 325 -7.11 -23.57 13.56
CA GLY A 325 -5.96 -22.73 13.94
C GLY A 325 -6.40 -21.43 14.61
N TYR A 326 -7.44 -20.79 14.07
CA TYR A 326 -8.03 -19.56 14.61
C TYR A 326 -8.67 -19.78 15.98
N LYS A 327 -9.38 -20.89 16.22
CA LYS A 327 -9.91 -21.27 17.55
C LYS A 327 -8.80 -21.31 18.60
N ARG A 328 -7.70 -22.00 18.32
CA ARG A 328 -6.56 -22.12 19.25
C ARG A 328 -5.91 -20.76 19.51
N LEU A 329 -5.82 -19.90 18.50
CA LEU A 329 -5.30 -18.54 18.63
C LEU A 329 -6.22 -17.66 19.48
N PHE A 330 -7.53 -17.68 19.22
CA PHE A 330 -8.50 -16.82 19.91
C PHE A 330 -8.61 -17.21 21.38
N GLN A 331 -8.63 -18.52 21.69
CA GLN A 331 -8.55 -19.02 23.06
C GLN A 331 -7.30 -18.47 23.78
N MET A 332 -6.12 -18.52 23.14
CA MET A 332 -4.87 -18.01 23.73
C MET A 332 -4.92 -16.50 24.02
N VAL A 333 -5.47 -15.70 23.09
CA VAL A 333 -5.61 -14.24 23.27
C VAL A 333 -6.66 -13.93 24.36
N HIS A 334 -7.74 -14.72 24.44
CA HIS A 334 -8.80 -14.61 25.44
C HIS A 334 -8.30 -14.93 26.85
N GLU A 335 -7.54 -16.01 27.03
CA GLU A 335 -6.91 -16.38 28.32
C GLU A 335 -5.98 -15.27 28.86
N LEU A 336 -5.35 -14.48 27.98
CA LEU A 336 -4.50 -13.33 28.33
C LEU A 336 -5.27 -12.03 28.56
N LYS A 337 -6.60 -12.03 28.37
CA LYS A 337 -7.47 -10.83 28.49
C LYS A 337 -7.00 -9.67 27.62
N LEU A 338 -6.56 -9.99 26.41
CA LEU A 338 -6.36 -9.03 25.32
C LEU A 338 -7.68 -8.94 24.53
N LYS A 339 -8.01 -7.78 23.94
CA LYS A 339 -9.09 -7.69 22.96
C LYS A 339 -8.61 -8.19 21.58
N LEU A 340 -9.55 -8.51 20.71
CA LEU A 340 -9.26 -9.03 19.38
C LEU A 340 -9.93 -8.18 18.30
N GLN A 341 -9.16 -7.77 17.30
CA GLN A 341 -9.68 -7.27 16.03
C GLN A 341 -9.43 -8.31 14.94
N VAL A 342 -10.40 -8.49 14.04
CA VAL A 342 -10.32 -9.52 13.00
C VAL A 342 -10.52 -8.91 11.63
N VAL A 343 -9.60 -9.19 10.70
CA VAL A 343 -9.69 -8.78 9.29
C VAL A 343 -10.25 -9.95 8.48
N MET A 344 -11.32 -9.74 7.73
CA MET A 344 -11.88 -10.70 6.78
C MET A 344 -11.11 -10.60 5.46
N SER A 345 -10.05 -11.38 5.32
CA SER A 345 -9.04 -11.22 4.27
C SER A 345 -9.42 -12.00 3.02
N PHE A 346 -10.26 -11.40 2.17
CA PHE A 346 -10.72 -11.94 0.87
C PHE A 346 -9.71 -11.76 -0.29
N HIS A 347 -8.42 -11.65 0.02
CA HIS A 347 -7.34 -11.36 -0.94
C HIS A 347 -6.14 -12.29 -0.72
N GLU A 348 -5.27 -12.39 -1.74
CA GLU A 348 -3.95 -13.02 -1.66
C GLU A 348 -3.01 -12.22 -0.74
N CYS A 349 -2.38 -12.91 0.20
CA CYS A 349 -1.14 -12.43 0.82
C CYS A 349 0.03 -12.78 -0.10
N GLY A 350 0.85 -11.81 -0.48
CA GLY A 350 2.06 -12.05 -1.28
C GLY A 350 2.10 -11.23 -2.56
N GLY A 351 3.21 -10.50 -2.73
CA GLY A 351 3.47 -9.67 -3.92
C GLY A 351 3.29 -8.17 -3.69
N ASN A 352 2.78 -7.76 -2.52
CA ASN A 352 2.78 -6.38 -2.08
C ASN A 352 3.99 -6.09 -1.17
N PHE A 353 4.25 -4.81 -0.91
CA PHE A 353 5.33 -4.40 -0.02
C PHE A 353 5.01 -4.77 1.45
N GLY A 354 5.87 -5.56 2.08
CA GLY A 354 5.70 -6.00 3.48
C GLY A 354 5.08 -7.39 3.67
N ASP A 355 4.78 -8.10 2.58
CA ASP A 355 4.38 -9.50 2.62
C ASP A 355 5.60 -10.42 2.76
N ASP A 356 5.69 -11.11 3.89
CA ASP A 356 6.71 -12.12 4.19
C ASP A 356 6.23 -13.57 3.92
N VAL A 357 4.96 -13.74 3.57
CA VAL A 357 4.30 -15.05 3.35
C VAL A 357 3.44 -14.98 2.07
N CYS A 358 3.33 -16.12 1.38
CA CYS A 358 2.42 -16.31 0.25
C CYS A 358 1.20 -17.14 0.68
N ILE A 359 0.02 -16.55 0.64
CA ILE A 359 -1.27 -17.17 0.97
C ILE A 359 -2.24 -16.83 -0.17
N PRO A 360 -2.44 -17.73 -1.15
CA PRO A 360 -3.30 -17.47 -2.30
C PRO A 360 -4.79 -17.45 -1.92
N LEU A 361 -5.65 -17.00 -2.84
CA LEU A 361 -7.09 -17.30 -2.78
C LEU A 361 -7.35 -18.82 -2.75
N PRO A 362 -8.55 -19.28 -2.32
CA PRO A 362 -8.86 -20.71 -2.24
C PRO A 362 -8.58 -21.47 -3.53
N HIS A 363 -8.14 -22.73 -3.40
CA HIS A 363 -7.73 -23.53 -4.55
C HIS A 363 -8.85 -23.66 -5.58
N TRP A 364 -10.09 -23.88 -5.12
CA TRP A 364 -11.28 -23.97 -5.97
C TRP A 364 -11.59 -22.69 -6.76
N VAL A 365 -11.17 -21.51 -6.29
CA VAL A 365 -11.29 -20.23 -7.02
C VAL A 365 -10.23 -20.15 -8.12
N ALA A 366 -8.99 -20.53 -7.81
CA ALA A 366 -7.91 -20.62 -8.79
C ALA A 366 -8.21 -21.66 -9.90
N GLU A 367 -8.98 -22.70 -9.62
CA GLU A 367 -9.49 -23.61 -10.65
C GLU A 367 -10.46 -22.94 -11.63
N ILE A 368 -11.37 -22.10 -11.12
CA ILE A 368 -12.32 -21.35 -11.94
C ILE A 368 -11.56 -20.30 -12.76
N GLY A 369 -10.60 -19.60 -12.16
CA GLY A 369 -9.75 -18.63 -12.86
C GLY A 369 -8.95 -19.21 -14.03
N ARG A 370 -8.61 -20.52 -13.99
CA ARG A 370 -7.99 -21.22 -15.12
C ARG A 370 -8.93 -21.44 -16.32
N THR A 371 -10.25 -21.47 -16.10
CA THR A 371 -11.26 -21.68 -17.16
C THR A 371 -12.02 -20.41 -17.54
N ASN A 372 -12.07 -19.45 -16.62
CA ASN A 372 -12.76 -18.17 -16.72
C ASN A 372 -11.89 -17.10 -16.02
N PRO A 373 -10.86 -16.57 -16.69
CA PRO A 373 -9.91 -15.66 -16.05
C PRO A 373 -10.50 -14.28 -15.75
N ASP A 374 -11.61 -13.92 -16.40
CA ASP A 374 -12.36 -12.68 -16.14
C ASP A 374 -13.00 -12.59 -14.74
N ILE A 375 -12.93 -13.65 -13.91
CA ILE A 375 -13.26 -13.51 -12.48
C ILE A 375 -12.28 -12.60 -11.74
N PHE A 376 -11.14 -12.27 -12.35
CA PHE A 376 -10.08 -11.43 -11.81
C PHE A 376 -10.02 -10.09 -12.52
N PHE A 377 -9.54 -9.07 -11.80
CA PHE A 377 -9.29 -7.76 -12.37
C PHE A 377 -8.31 -7.85 -13.54
N THR A 378 -8.59 -7.13 -14.61
CA THR A 378 -7.84 -7.24 -15.87
C THR A 378 -7.44 -5.85 -16.37
N ASP A 379 -6.16 -5.70 -16.75
CA ASP A 379 -5.60 -4.46 -17.30
C ASP A 379 -5.79 -4.34 -18.82
N ARG A 380 -5.32 -3.24 -19.41
CA ARG A 380 -5.52 -2.95 -20.84
C ARG A 380 -4.81 -3.94 -21.77
N GLU A 381 -3.71 -4.54 -21.32
CA GLU A 381 -2.96 -5.55 -22.08
C GLU A 381 -3.55 -6.97 -21.92
N GLY A 382 -4.62 -7.11 -21.12
CA GLY A 382 -5.27 -8.40 -20.86
C GLY A 382 -4.55 -9.22 -19.78
N ARG A 383 -3.72 -8.61 -18.93
CA ARG A 383 -3.13 -9.30 -17.78
C ARG A 383 -4.13 -9.33 -16.63
N HIS A 384 -4.38 -10.53 -16.11
CA HIS A 384 -5.28 -10.77 -14.98
C HIS A 384 -4.51 -10.71 -13.65
N ASN A 385 -5.01 -9.99 -12.65
CA ASN A 385 -4.46 -10.00 -11.29
C ASN A 385 -5.26 -10.96 -10.39
N PRO A 386 -4.70 -12.13 -10.00
CA PRO A 386 -5.39 -13.13 -9.17
C PRO A 386 -5.47 -12.79 -7.68
N GLU A 387 -5.02 -11.60 -7.26
CA GLU A 387 -4.98 -11.18 -5.86
C GLU A 387 -6.37 -11.10 -5.20
N CYS A 388 -7.40 -10.72 -5.96
CA CYS A 388 -8.78 -10.67 -5.49
C CYS A 388 -9.76 -10.80 -6.68
N LEU A 389 -11.03 -11.09 -6.40
CA LEU A 389 -12.06 -11.17 -7.44
C LEU A 389 -12.42 -9.79 -7.99
N SER A 390 -12.65 -9.70 -9.30
CA SER A 390 -13.21 -8.50 -9.93
C SER A 390 -14.61 -8.21 -9.40
N TRP A 391 -14.89 -6.95 -9.06
CA TRP A 391 -16.23 -6.50 -8.66
C TRP A 391 -17.28 -6.70 -9.77
N GLY A 392 -16.86 -6.96 -11.01
CA GLY A 392 -17.73 -7.41 -12.09
C GLY A 392 -18.49 -8.72 -11.77
N VAL A 393 -17.95 -9.60 -10.92
CA VAL A 393 -18.57 -10.89 -10.54
C VAL A 393 -19.38 -10.86 -9.23
N ASP A 394 -19.54 -9.69 -8.59
CA ASP A 394 -20.34 -9.51 -7.38
C ASP A 394 -21.76 -10.10 -7.47
N LYS A 395 -22.36 -10.02 -8.67
CA LYS A 395 -23.75 -10.38 -8.95
C LYS A 395 -23.89 -11.47 -10.02
N GLU A 396 -22.79 -12.07 -10.47
CA GLU A 396 -22.75 -13.09 -11.52
C GLU A 396 -22.46 -14.47 -10.89
N ARG A 397 -23.26 -15.50 -11.22
CA ARG A 397 -23.21 -16.83 -10.56
C ARG A 397 -22.09 -17.74 -11.08
N VAL A 398 -20.87 -17.22 -11.15
CA VAL A 398 -19.71 -17.89 -11.78
C VAL A 398 -18.85 -18.68 -10.79
N LEU A 399 -19.09 -18.55 -9.48
CA LEU A 399 -18.32 -19.21 -8.42
C LEU A 399 -19.00 -20.51 -7.99
N ARG A 400 -18.99 -21.51 -8.89
CA ARG A 400 -19.70 -22.81 -8.72
C ARG A 400 -21.19 -22.61 -8.37
N GLY A 401 -21.86 -21.65 -9.01
CA GLY A 401 -23.27 -21.32 -8.82
C GLY A 401 -23.55 -20.19 -7.81
N ARG A 402 -22.55 -19.76 -7.04
CA ARG A 402 -22.62 -18.58 -6.16
C ARG A 402 -22.11 -17.31 -6.85
N THR A 403 -22.52 -16.14 -6.38
CA THR A 403 -21.88 -14.84 -6.70
C THR A 403 -20.78 -14.49 -5.69
N ALA A 404 -19.90 -13.52 -5.98
CA ALA A 404 -18.85 -13.15 -5.02
C ALA A 404 -19.43 -12.60 -3.70
N LEU A 405 -20.50 -11.81 -3.76
CA LEU A 405 -21.21 -11.32 -2.56
C LEU A 405 -21.77 -12.46 -1.69
N GLU A 406 -22.31 -13.52 -2.31
CA GLU A 406 -22.79 -14.70 -1.56
C GLU A 406 -21.64 -15.47 -0.90
N VAL A 407 -20.49 -15.57 -1.57
CA VAL A 407 -19.28 -16.21 -1.03
C VAL A 407 -18.75 -15.45 0.19
N TYR A 408 -18.63 -14.12 0.10
CA TYR A 408 -18.18 -13.30 1.23
C TYR A 408 -19.17 -13.36 2.41
N PHE A 409 -20.48 -13.33 2.13
CA PHE A 409 -21.50 -13.45 3.17
C PHE A 409 -21.52 -14.82 3.85
N ASP A 410 -21.42 -15.91 3.09
CA ASP A 410 -21.32 -17.26 3.67
C ASP A 410 -20.10 -17.40 4.59
N PHE A 411 -18.95 -16.84 4.19
CA PHE A 411 -17.72 -16.81 4.98
C PHE A 411 -17.90 -16.02 6.29
N MET A 412 -18.42 -14.79 6.20
CA MET A 412 -18.69 -13.94 7.38
C MET A 412 -19.70 -14.60 8.33
N ARG A 413 -20.74 -15.24 7.79
CA ARG A 413 -21.72 -16.01 8.57
C ARG A 413 -21.09 -17.23 9.24
N SER A 414 -20.19 -17.96 8.56
CA SER A 414 -19.46 -19.07 9.16
C SER A 414 -18.59 -18.60 10.33
N PHE A 415 -17.87 -17.48 10.17
CA PHE A 415 -17.10 -16.87 11.26
C PHE A 415 -17.99 -16.49 12.45
N ARG A 416 -19.12 -15.80 12.21
CA ARG A 416 -20.06 -15.40 13.27
C ARG A 416 -20.56 -16.60 14.08
N VAL A 417 -20.95 -17.68 13.40
CA VAL A 417 -21.48 -18.90 14.04
C VAL A 417 -20.41 -19.67 14.81
N GLU A 418 -19.20 -19.77 14.27
CA GLU A 418 -18.11 -20.52 14.88
C GLU A 418 -17.54 -19.85 16.14
N PHE A 419 -17.56 -18.51 16.17
CA PHE A 419 -16.98 -17.70 17.24
C PHE A 419 -18.03 -16.95 18.06
N ASP A 420 -19.28 -17.43 18.09
CA ASP A 420 -20.44 -16.72 18.66
C ASP A 420 -20.18 -16.21 20.10
N GLU A 421 -19.59 -17.07 20.94
CA GLU A 421 -19.19 -16.80 22.33
C GLU A 421 -18.28 -15.56 22.49
N TYR A 422 -17.40 -15.32 21.51
CA TYR A 422 -16.39 -14.24 21.56
C TYR A 422 -16.96 -12.84 21.27
N PHE A 423 -18.21 -12.77 20.80
CA PHE A 423 -18.92 -11.51 20.60
C PHE A 423 -19.73 -11.10 21.82
N GLU A 424 -20.32 -12.06 22.55
CA GLU A 424 -21.15 -11.76 23.73
C GLU A 424 -20.33 -11.05 24.82
N ASP A 425 -19.11 -11.53 25.08
CA ASP A 425 -18.15 -10.91 26.02
C ASP A 425 -17.44 -9.66 25.45
N SER A 426 -17.85 -9.19 24.26
CA SER A 426 -17.21 -8.10 23.51
C SER A 426 -15.69 -8.29 23.36
N PHE A 427 -15.20 -9.54 23.30
CA PHE A 427 -13.79 -9.87 23.16
C PHE A 427 -13.28 -9.52 21.77
N ILE A 428 -14.07 -9.89 20.74
CA ILE A 428 -13.93 -9.32 19.39
C ILE A 428 -14.47 -7.88 19.45
N SER A 429 -13.58 -6.89 19.37
CA SER A 429 -13.93 -5.47 19.49
C SER A 429 -14.22 -4.80 18.14
N MET A 430 -13.69 -5.36 17.04
CA MET A 430 -13.89 -4.83 15.68
C MET A 430 -13.68 -5.92 14.63
N ILE A 431 -14.47 -5.88 13.56
CA ILE A 431 -14.26 -6.65 12.33
C ILE A 431 -13.93 -5.70 11.19
N GLU A 432 -12.72 -5.76 10.67
CA GLU A 432 -12.37 -5.13 9.40
C GLU A 432 -12.77 -6.03 8.24
N VAL A 433 -13.47 -5.49 7.26
CA VAL A 433 -13.91 -6.24 6.07
C VAL A 433 -13.02 -5.88 4.90
N GLY A 434 -12.33 -6.88 4.32
CA GLY A 434 -11.51 -6.67 3.13
C GLY A 434 -12.38 -6.40 1.90
N LEU A 435 -12.08 -5.34 1.15
CA LEU A 435 -12.88 -4.89 0.00
C LEU A 435 -12.14 -4.92 -1.34
N GLY A 436 -10.95 -5.52 -1.37
CA GLY A 436 -10.11 -5.55 -2.56
C GLY A 436 -8.66 -6.00 -2.26
N PRO A 437 -7.69 -5.62 -3.11
CA PRO A 437 -6.27 -5.94 -2.94
C PRO A 437 -5.73 -5.34 -1.63
N CYS A 438 -4.81 -6.04 -0.95
CA CYS A 438 -4.42 -5.75 0.44
C CYS A 438 -5.58 -5.63 1.47
N GLY A 439 -6.82 -6.00 1.11
CA GLY A 439 -8.03 -5.74 1.89
C GLY A 439 -8.60 -4.32 1.72
N GLU A 440 -7.94 -3.48 0.94
CA GLU A 440 -8.28 -2.07 0.77
C GLU A 440 -9.39 -1.88 -0.28
N LEU A 441 -10.28 -0.91 -0.07
CA LEU A 441 -11.28 -0.52 -1.06
C LEU A 441 -10.62 0.32 -2.18
N ARG A 442 -9.99 -0.37 -3.14
CA ARG A 442 -9.42 0.19 -4.37
C ARG A 442 -9.31 -0.86 -5.48
N TYR A 443 -9.07 -0.42 -6.70
CA TYR A 443 -8.61 -1.31 -7.76
C TYR A 443 -7.11 -1.69 -7.57
N PRO A 444 -6.64 -2.82 -8.12
CA PRO A 444 -5.23 -3.18 -8.13
C PRO A 444 -4.45 -2.44 -9.24
N SER A 445 -4.47 -1.10 -9.22
CA SER A 445 -3.92 -0.26 -10.29
C SER A 445 -2.39 -0.16 -10.34
N CYS A 446 -1.71 -0.53 -9.25
CA CYS A 446 -0.26 -0.42 -9.08
C CYS A 446 0.44 -1.77 -8.73
N PRO A 447 0.19 -2.88 -9.45
CA PRO A 447 0.68 -4.20 -9.07
C PRO A 447 2.18 -4.36 -9.41
N VAL A 448 3.00 -4.54 -8.38
CA VAL A 448 4.46 -4.76 -8.52
C VAL A 448 4.76 -5.98 -9.39
N LYS A 449 3.90 -7.02 -9.28
CA LYS A 449 3.87 -8.26 -10.10
C LYS A 449 3.81 -7.99 -11.62
N HIS A 450 3.12 -6.94 -12.08
CA HIS A 450 3.03 -6.58 -13.51
C HIS A 450 4.04 -5.49 -13.93
N GLY A 451 5.03 -5.19 -13.09
CA GLY A 451 6.10 -4.25 -13.43
C GLY A 451 5.82 -2.79 -13.09
N TRP A 452 4.74 -2.46 -12.37
CA TRP A 452 4.56 -1.12 -11.80
C TRP A 452 5.71 -0.79 -10.82
N ARG A 453 6.18 0.45 -10.86
CA ARG A 453 7.21 1.00 -9.98
C ARG A 453 6.78 2.40 -9.53
N TYR A 454 6.97 2.69 -8.25
CA TYR A 454 6.75 4.04 -7.72
C TYR A 454 7.65 5.06 -8.46
N PRO A 455 7.14 6.25 -8.84
CA PRO A 455 5.78 6.77 -8.62
C PRO A 455 4.84 6.65 -9.84
N GLY A 456 4.84 5.57 -10.63
CA GLY A 456 4.01 5.47 -11.84
C GLY A 456 2.50 5.71 -11.62
N VAL A 457 1.78 6.25 -12.62
CA VAL A 457 0.34 6.56 -12.53
C VAL A 457 -0.58 5.33 -12.36
N GLY A 458 -0.08 4.12 -12.60
CA GLY A 458 -0.91 2.91 -12.57
C GLY A 458 -1.73 2.72 -13.85
N GLU A 459 -2.60 1.70 -13.89
CA GLU A 459 -3.55 1.48 -14.99
C GLU A 459 -4.95 1.15 -14.48
N PHE A 460 -5.98 1.53 -15.26
CA PHE A 460 -7.36 1.15 -15.00
C PHE A 460 -7.55 -0.37 -15.11
N GLN A 461 -8.22 -0.98 -14.12
CA GLN A 461 -8.33 -2.44 -13.96
C GLN A 461 -9.76 -2.92 -14.28
N CYS A 462 -10.32 -2.52 -15.42
CA CYS A 462 -11.74 -2.76 -15.76
C CYS A 462 -11.95 -3.48 -17.10
N TYR A 463 -10.95 -4.20 -17.60
CA TYR A 463 -10.97 -4.82 -18.92
C TYR A 463 -11.47 -6.27 -18.93
N ASP A 464 -11.91 -6.81 -17.79
CA ASP A 464 -12.59 -8.10 -17.73
C ASP A 464 -13.98 -8.05 -18.38
N GLN A 465 -14.48 -9.18 -18.87
CA GLN A 465 -15.72 -9.24 -19.63
C GLN A 465 -16.96 -8.72 -18.84
N TYR A 466 -16.96 -8.81 -17.51
CA TYR A 466 -18.09 -8.41 -16.67
C TYR A 466 -18.09 -6.89 -16.44
N MET A 467 -16.91 -6.31 -16.19
CA MET A 467 -16.70 -4.87 -16.10
C MET A 467 -16.95 -4.18 -17.44
N LEU A 468 -16.48 -4.74 -18.56
CA LEU A 468 -16.77 -4.21 -19.90
C LEU A 468 -18.28 -4.28 -20.23
N LYS A 469 -18.98 -5.34 -19.83
CA LYS A 469 -20.45 -5.46 -19.93
C LYS A 469 -21.18 -4.41 -19.08
N SER A 470 -20.68 -4.12 -17.87
CA SER A 470 -21.18 -3.06 -17.00
C SER A 470 -20.98 -1.66 -17.62
N LEU A 471 -19.77 -1.36 -18.11
CA LEU A 471 -19.44 -0.11 -18.79
C LEU A 471 -20.31 0.11 -20.03
N LYS A 472 -20.45 -0.93 -20.87
CA LYS A 472 -21.31 -0.87 -22.06
C LYS A 472 -22.75 -0.50 -21.70
N LYS A 473 -23.33 -1.12 -20.67
CA LYS A 473 -24.68 -0.81 -20.19
C LYS A 473 -24.79 0.64 -19.68
N ALA A 474 -23.77 1.14 -18.98
CA ALA A 474 -23.73 2.53 -18.52
C ALA A 474 -23.63 3.52 -19.70
N ALA A 475 -22.86 3.20 -20.73
CA ALA A 475 -22.69 4.00 -21.94
C ALA A 475 -23.98 4.05 -22.79
N GLU A 476 -24.66 2.92 -22.93
CA GLU A 476 -25.98 2.82 -23.57
C GLU A 476 -27.03 3.65 -22.81
N ALA A 477 -27.07 3.56 -21.48
CA ALA A 477 -27.96 4.36 -20.65
C ALA A 477 -27.68 5.88 -20.70
N ARG A 478 -26.42 6.26 -20.98
CA ARG A 478 -26.00 7.66 -21.22
C ARG A 478 -26.32 8.14 -22.64
N GLY A 479 -26.67 7.25 -23.57
CA GLY A 479 -26.89 7.56 -24.99
C GLY A 479 -25.63 7.61 -25.85
N HIS A 480 -24.48 7.14 -25.35
CA HIS A 480 -23.18 7.22 -26.04
C HIS A 480 -22.59 5.83 -26.31
N SER A 481 -23.08 5.15 -27.34
CA SER A 481 -22.69 3.77 -27.72
C SER A 481 -21.21 3.55 -28.08
N ILE A 482 -20.41 4.62 -28.16
CA ILE A 482 -18.96 4.57 -28.37
C ILE A 482 -18.14 4.57 -27.07
N TRP A 483 -18.72 4.92 -25.92
CA TRP A 483 -18.03 5.02 -24.62
C TRP A 483 -17.95 3.66 -23.87
N VAL A 484 -17.69 2.58 -24.62
CA VAL A 484 -17.85 1.18 -24.16
C VAL A 484 -16.52 0.50 -23.76
N ARG A 485 -15.43 1.27 -23.63
CA ARG A 485 -14.09 0.85 -23.23
C ARG A 485 -13.43 1.90 -22.33
N GLY A 486 -12.34 1.53 -21.66
CA GLY A 486 -11.48 2.47 -20.94
C GLY A 486 -10.67 3.39 -21.87
N PRO A 487 -10.04 4.44 -21.32
CA PRO A 487 -9.38 5.49 -22.10
C PRO A 487 -8.12 4.99 -22.83
N ASP A 488 -8.05 5.24 -24.14
CA ASP A 488 -6.97 4.75 -24.99
C ASP A 488 -5.64 5.52 -24.84
N ASN A 489 -5.66 6.70 -24.20
CA ASN A 489 -4.54 7.64 -24.06
C ASN A 489 -4.08 7.85 -22.60
N ALA A 490 -4.43 6.92 -21.70
CA ALA A 490 -4.05 6.93 -20.28
C ALA A 490 -2.59 6.51 -19.99
N GLY A 491 -1.79 6.17 -21.01
CA GLY A 491 -0.42 5.68 -20.82
C GLY A 491 -0.38 4.22 -20.37
N THR A 492 0.64 3.88 -19.58
CA THR A 492 0.85 2.56 -18.94
C THR A 492 1.24 2.74 -17.48
N TYR A 493 1.37 1.63 -16.73
CA TYR A 493 1.66 1.60 -15.29
C TYR A 493 2.72 2.62 -14.81
N ASN A 494 3.79 2.81 -15.60
CA ASN A 494 4.95 3.61 -15.24
C ASN A 494 5.01 4.99 -15.93
N SER A 495 3.96 5.39 -16.67
CA SER A 495 3.86 6.75 -17.22
C SER A 495 3.77 7.80 -16.11
N GLN A 496 4.13 9.04 -16.44
CA GLN A 496 3.88 10.23 -15.63
C GLN A 496 2.64 10.98 -16.20
N PRO A 497 1.86 11.73 -15.39
CA PRO A 497 0.59 12.32 -15.85
C PRO A 497 0.74 13.18 -17.11
N HIS A 498 1.79 14.01 -17.16
CA HIS A 498 2.11 14.92 -18.27
C HIS A 498 2.59 14.23 -19.55
N GLU A 499 2.91 12.93 -19.52
CA GLU A 499 3.27 12.12 -20.69
C GLU A 499 2.04 11.51 -21.38
N THR A 500 0.87 11.59 -20.74
CA THR A 500 -0.37 10.96 -21.20
C THR A 500 -1.34 12.00 -21.75
N GLY A 501 -2.18 11.62 -22.72
CA GLY A 501 -3.26 12.50 -23.20
C GLY A 501 -4.45 12.56 -22.25
N PHE A 502 -4.61 11.56 -21.39
CA PHE A 502 -5.72 11.49 -20.45
C PHE A 502 -5.47 12.29 -19.17
N PHE A 503 -4.29 12.17 -18.54
CA PHE A 503 -3.99 12.74 -17.21
C PHE A 503 -3.16 14.02 -17.24
N CYS A 504 -2.77 14.54 -18.40
CA CYS A 504 -2.09 15.83 -18.49
C CYS A 504 -3.02 16.98 -18.04
N ASP A 505 -2.43 18.15 -17.78
CA ASP A 505 -3.22 19.33 -17.43
C ASP A 505 -4.14 19.73 -18.60
N GLY A 506 -5.43 19.92 -18.32
CA GLY A 506 -6.47 20.07 -19.34
C GLY A 506 -6.76 18.82 -20.20
N GLY A 507 -6.26 17.65 -19.82
CA GLY A 507 -6.43 16.38 -20.55
C GLY A 507 -7.83 15.77 -20.49
N ASP A 508 -8.01 14.64 -21.18
CA ASP A 508 -9.34 14.02 -21.40
C ASP A 508 -10.06 13.59 -20.11
N TYR A 509 -9.36 13.47 -18.98
CA TYR A 509 -9.96 13.15 -17.66
C TYR A 509 -11.09 14.12 -17.27
N ASP A 510 -10.96 15.41 -17.61
CA ASP A 510 -11.96 16.45 -17.34
C ASP A 510 -12.93 16.67 -18.52
N GLY A 511 -12.71 15.98 -19.65
CA GLY A 511 -13.62 15.99 -20.80
C GLY A 511 -14.92 15.20 -20.56
N PHE A 512 -15.89 15.34 -21.47
CA PHE A 512 -17.20 14.67 -21.36
C PHE A 512 -17.10 13.15 -21.18
N TYR A 513 -16.17 12.51 -21.90
CA TYR A 513 -15.91 11.08 -21.80
C TYR A 513 -15.17 10.71 -20.51
N GLY A 514 -14.11 11.44 -20.13
CA GLY A 514 -13.37 11.19 -18.89
C GLY A 514 -14.25 11.30 -17.66
N ARG A 515 -15.04 12.39 -17.55
CA ARG A 515 -16.02 12.58 -16.46
C ARG A 515 -17.07 11.47 -16.42
N PHE A 516 -17.51 10.93 -17.56
CA PHE A 516 -18.41 9.76 -17.60
C PHE A 516 -17.71 8.49 -17.10
N PHE A 517 -16.53 8.18 -17.64
CA PHE A 517 -15.80 6.96 -17.35
C PHE A 517 -15.34 6.90 -15.89
N LEU A 518 -14.78 8.00 -15.36
CA LEU A 518 -14.32 8.09 -13.97
C LEU A 518 -15.50 8.04 -12.99
N ASN A 519 -16.65 8.65 -13.33
CA ASN A 519 -17.87 8.50 -12.53
C ASN A 519 -18.34 7.05 -12.48
N TRP A 520 -18.40 6.34 -13.61
CA TRP A 520 -18.74 4.91 -13.64
C TRP A 520 -17.73 4.07 -12.84
N TYR A 521 -16.43 4.26 -13.05
CA TYR A 521 -15.37 3.45 -12.45
C TYR A 521 -15.33 3.60 -10.92
N SER A 522 -15.45 4.84 -10.42
CA SER A 522 -15.60 5.13 -8.98
C SER A 522 -16.96 4.68 -8.42
N LYS A 523 -18.03 4.73 -9.21
CA LYS A 523 -19.34 4.23 -8.78
C LYS A 523 -19.35 2.72 -8.59
N VAL A 524 -18.65 1.93 -9.42
CA VAL A 524 -18.53 0.48 -9.20
C VAL A 524 -17.79 0.19 -7.89
N LEU A 525 -16.74 0.95 -7.55
CA LEU A 525 -16.06 0.86 -6.25
C LEU A 525 -17.02 1.11 -5.07
N VAL A 526 -17.81 2.19 -5.13
CA VAL A 526 -18.78 2.52 -4.06
C VAL A 526 -19.91 1.49 -3.99
N ASP A 527 -20.42 1.02 -5.13
CA ASP A 527 -21.48 0.01 -5.20
C ASP A 527 -21.01 -1.37 -4.69
N HIS A 528 -19.74 -1.72 -4.92
CA HIS A 528 -19.09 -2.92 -4.35
C HIS A 528 -18.99 -2.80 -2.83
N GLY A 529 -18.36 -1.73 -2.32
CA GLY A 529 -18.20 -1.49 -0.89
C GLY A 529 -19.55 -1.53 -0.15
N ASN A 530 -20.57 -0.88 -0.70
CA ASN A 530 -21.93 -0.94 -0.15
C ASN A 530 -22.52 -2.36 -0.17
N GLY A 531 -22.29 -3.12 -1.25
CA GLY A 531 -22.76 -4.50 -1.39
C GLY A 531 -22.16 -5.44 -0.34
N VAL A 532 -20.85 -5.39 -0.12
CA VAL A 532 -20.17 -6.23 0.88
C VAL A 532 -20.49 -5.78 2.30
N LEU A 533 -20.42 -4.47 2.59
CA LEU A 533 -20.61 -3.94 3.94
C LEU A 533 -22.06 -4.06 4.44
N SER A 534 -23.06 -3.96 3.56
CA SER A 534 -24.45 -4.24 3.95
C SER A 534 -24.68 -5.71 4.31
N LEU A 535 -23.98 -6.64 3.66
CA LEU A 535 -23.99 -8.07 4.02
C LEU A 535 -23.19 -8.34 5.30
N ALA A 536 -22.06 -7.64 5.51
CA ALA A 536 -21.29 -7.72 6.75
C ALA A 536 -22.10 -7.23 7.95
N LYS A 537 -22.86 -6.13 7.79
CA LYS A 537 -23.79 -5.61 8.80
C LYS A 537 -24.86 -6.62 9.22
N LEU A 538 -25.34 -7.44 8.27
CA LEU A 538 -26.29 -8.53 8.55
C LEU A 538 -25.62 -9.74 9.20
N ALA A 539 -24.36 -10.03 8.88
CA ALA A 539 -23.61 -11.15 9.48
C ALA A 539 -23.12 -10.84 10.90
N PHE A 540 -22.82 -9.57 11.20
CA PHE A 540 -22.21 -9.12 12.45
C PHE A 540 -23.07 -8.05 13.15
N GLU A 541 -24.38 -8.25 13.19
CA GLU A 541 -25.31 -7.33 13.86
C GLU A 541 -24.87 -7.04 15.31
N GLY A 542 -24.85 -5.76 15.69
CA GLY A 542 -24.37 -5.28 16.99
C GLY A 542 -22.85 -5.17 17.14
N SER A 543 -22.05 -5.63 16.18
CA SER A 543 -20.57 -5.54 16.22
C SER A 543 -20.05 -4.26 15.55
N CYS A 544 -18.88 -3.78 15.97
CA CYS A 544 -18.19 -2.71 15.25
C CYS A 544 -17.55 -3.26 13.96
N ILE A 545 -17.89 -2.66 12.82
CA ILE A 545 -17.32 -3.00 11.51
C ILE A 545 -16.42 -1.85 11.05
N ALA A 546 -15.29 -2.17 10.43
CA ALA A 546 -14.39 -1.22 9.79
C ALA A 546 -14.13 -1.57 8.32
N ALA A 547 -13.75 -0.56 7.53
CA ALA A 547 -13.31 -0.71 6.14
C ALA A 547 -12.07 0.14 5.90
N LYS A 548 -11.09 -0.44 5.20
CA LYS A 548 -9.77 0.17 4.97
C LYS A 548 -9.70 0.90 3.64
N LEU A 549 -9.18 2.13 3.65
CA LEU A 549 -8.85 2.90 2.43
C LEU A 549 -7.34 2.94 2.20
N ALA A 550 -6.93 2.92 0.94
CA ALA A 550 -5.53 2.99 0.52
C ALA A 550 -5.07 4.45 0.40
N ASN A 551 -3.88 4.76 0.92
CA ASN A 551 -3.27 6.08 0.79
C ASN A 551 -2.46 6.20 -0.50
N ILE A 552 -3.04 6.82 -1.52
CA ILE A 552 -2.41 6.99 -2.84
C ILE A 552 -1.98 8.45 -2.99
N TYR A 553 -0.86 8.76 -2.35
CA TYR A 553 -0.40 10.13 -2.15
C TYR A 553 0.44 10.71 -3.30
N TRP A 554 0.85 9.90 -4.29
CA TRP A 554 1.65 10.35 -5.43
C TRP A 554 0.78 10.88 -6.57
N TRP A 555 1.31 11.90 -7.26
CA TRP A 555 0.56 12.79 -8.17
C TRP A 555 -0.58 13.60 -7.56
N TYR A 556 -0.78 13.57 -6.24
CA TYR A 556 -1.81 14.35 -5.53
C TYR A 556 -1.69 15.87 -5.78
N LYS A 557 -0.48 16.40 -6.03
CA LYS A 557 -0.26 17.82 -6.39
C LYS A 557 -0.43 18.12 -7.89
N THR A 558 -0.97 17.19 -8.68
CA THR A 558 -1.29 17.40 -10.10
C THR A 558 -2.79 17.57 -10.28
N ALA A 559 -3.25 18.38 -11.24
CA ALA A 559 -4.68 18.67 -11.41
C ALA A 559 -5.55 17.42 -11.63
N SER A 560 -4.98 16.35 -12.19
CA SER A 560 -5.67 15.10 -12.48
C SER A 560 -5.63 14.06 -11.35
N HIS A 561 -4.73 14.17 -10.35
CA HIS A 561 -4.59 13.17 -9.28
C HIS A 561 -4.46 11.73 -9.83
N ALA A 562 -3.65 11.54 -10.87
CA ALA A 562 -3.74 10.39 -11.78
C ALA A 562 -3.74 9.00 -11.12
N ALA A 563 -2.94 8.79 -10.06
CA ALA A 563 -2.89 7.49 -9.37
C ALA A 563 -4.14 7.20 -8.51
N GLU A 564 -4.76 8.24 -7.93
CA GLU A 564 -6.06 8.11 -7.27
C GLU A 564 -7.14 7.71 -8.28
N LEU A 565 -7.14 8.34 -9.47
CA LEU A 565 -8.08 8.01 -10.54
C LEU A 565 -7.97 6.55 -11.01
N THR A 566 -6.75 6.04 -11.25
CA THR A 566 -6.57 4.64 -11.69
C THR A 566 -6.95 3.64 -10.60
N ALA A 567 -6.77 4.01 -9.33
CA ALA A 567 -7.18 3.21 -8.17
C ALA A 567 -8.68 3.27 -7.84
N GLY A 568 -9.44 4.17 -8.49
CA GLY A 568 -10.90 4.29 -8.38
C GLY A 568 -11.39 5.47 -7.55
N TYR A 569 -10.49 6.22 -6.91
CA TYR A 569 -10.83 7.46 -6.20
C TYR A 569 -10.93 8.59 -7.22
N TYR A 570 -12.14 8.98 -7.60
CA TYR A 570 -12.36 10.04 -8.59
C TYR A 570 -12.20 11.43 -7.92
N ASN A 571 -10.97 11.75 -7.52
CA ASN A 571 -10.56 12.89 -6.70
C ASN A 571 -9.66 13.91 -7.45
N PRO A 572 -10.04 14.44 -8.63
CA PRO A 572 -9.27 15.52 -9.27
C PRO A 572 -9.36 16.80 -8.44
N CYS A 573 -8.47 17.77 -8.67
CA CYS A 573 -8.35 18.97 -7.81
C CYS A 573 -9.61 19.86 -7.73
N ASN A 574 -10.60 19.63 -8.60
CA ASN A 574 -11.89 20.34 -8.65
C ASN A 574 -13.06 19.56 -8.02
N ARG A 575 -12.82 18.38 -7.41
CA ARG A 575 -13.86 17.50 -6.84
C ARG A 575 -13.32 16.61 -5.73
N ASP A 576 -13.96 16.65 -4.56
CA ASP A 576 -13.74 15.64 -3.53
C ASP A 576 -14.23 14.25 -3.99
N GLY A 577 -13.28 13.33 -4.15
CA GLY A 577 -13.53 11.94 -4.54
C GLY A 577 -13.90 11.02 -3.36
N TYR A 578 -13.66 11.45 -2.12
CA TYR A 578 -13.85 10.62 -0.92
C TYR A 578 -15.26 10.76 -0.33
N ALA A 579 -15.94 11.89 -0.51
CA ALA A 579 -17.29 12.13 0.02
C ALA A 579 -18.28 10.97 -0.20
N ALA A 580 -18.38 10.44 -1.43
CA ALA A 580 -19.29 9.33 -1.74
C ALA A 580 -18.91 7.99 -1.07
N ILE A 581 -17.62 7.79 -0.77
CA ILE A 581 -17.14 6.64 0.00
C ILE A 581 -17.54 6.82 1.48
N MET A 582 -17.34 8.02 2.04
CA MET A 582 -17.70 8.30 3.44
C MET A 582 -19.22 8.25 3.68
N GLU A 583 -20.04 8.74 2.74
CA GLU A 583 -21.50 8.55 2.76
C GLU A 583 -21.89 7.07 2.76
N MET A 584 -21.22 6.26 1.94
CA MET A 584 -21.42 4.81 1.88
C MET A 584 -21.06 4.12 3.20
N LEU A 585 -19.90 4.44 3.79
CA LEU A 585 -19.50 3.94 5.11
C LEU A 585 -20.51 4.36 6.19
N LYS A 586 -20.95 5.63 6.18
CA LYS A 586 -21.93 6.17 7.14
C LYS A 586 -23.28 5.48 7.05
N SER A 587 -23.77 5.22 5.83
CA SER A 587 -25.04 4.53 5.60
C SER A 587 -25.03 3.08 6.12
N ASN A 588 -23.87 2.41 6.04
CA ASN A 588 -23.68 1.08 6.60
C ASN A 588 -23.39 1.09 8.11
N GLY A 589 -22.92 2.21 8.67
CA GLY A 589 -22.53 2.33 10.08
C GLY A 589 -21.13 1.77 10.33
N VAL A 590 -20.24 1.92 9.34
CA VAL A 590 -18.89 1.33 9.29
C VAL A 590 -17.86 2.39 9.63
N SER A 591 -16.87 2.02 10.44
CA SER A 591 -15.72 2.85 10.79
C SER A 591 -14.71 2.90 9.64
N LEU A 592 -14.06 4.04 9.46
CA LEU A 592 -12.95 4.18 8.52
C LEU A 592 -11.66 3.66 9.17
N ASN A 593 -10.88 2.80 8.50
CA ASN A 593 -9.48 2.57 8.84
C ASN A 593 -8.57 3.20 7.76
N ILE A 594 -7.54 3.92 8.19
CA ILE A 594 -6.59 4.63 7.33
C ILE A 594 -5.18 4.58 7.90
N ALA A 595 -4.19 4.43 7.02
CA ALA A 595 -2.79 4.55 7.43
C ALA A 595 -2.40 6.00 7.73
N CYS A 596 -1.58 6.22 8.77
CA CYS A 596 -1.04 7.53 9.09
C CYS A 596 0.05 7.93 8.07
N ALA A 597 0.20 9.23 7.83
CA ALA A 597 1.35 9.75 7.10
C ALA A 597 2.62 9.56 7.95
N ASP A 598 3.51 8.64 7.54
CA ASP A 598 4.74 8.37 8.27
C ASP A 598 5.95 9.18 7.75
N LEU A 599 7.01 9.24 8.57
CA LEU A 599 8.23 9.98 8.23
C LEU A 599 8.94 9.41 6.99
N ASN A 600 8.84 8.09 6.76
CA ASN A 600 9.50 7.45 5.62
C ASN A 600 8.82 7.83 4.30
N THR A 601 7.50 8.01 4.32
CA THR A 601 6.68 8.50 3.20
C THR A 601 7.08 9.94 2.84
N LEU A 602 7.46 10.76 3.84
CA LEU A 602 8.03 12.08 3.59
C LEU A 602 9.48 12.02 3.11
N ASN A 603 10.30 11.12 3.63
CA ASN A 603 11.67 10.91 3.12
C ASN A 603 11.65 10.42 1.66
N GLN A 604 10.61 9.70 1.21
CA GLN A 604 10.42 9.38 -0.21
C GLN A 604 10.19 10.62 -1.09
N LEU A 605 9.70 11.74 -0.54
CA LEU A 605 9.60 13.02 -1.27
C LEU A 605 10.98 13.60 -1.59
N GLU A 606 11.96 13.43 -0.70
CA GLU A 606 13.35 13.85 -0.94
C GLU A 606 14.03 13.01 -2.03
N VAL A 607 13.72 11.70 -2.07
CA VAL A 607 14.24 10.77 -3.09
C VAL A 607 13.53 10.95 -4.44
N PHE A 608 12.24 11.26 -4.43
CA PHE A 608 11.40 11.43 -5.63
C PHE A 608 10.66 12.77 -5.63
N PRO A 609 11.35 13.93 -5.72
CA PRO A 609 10.71 15.24 -5.71
C PRO A 609 9.78 15.46 -6.92
N LYS A 610 9.96 14.67 -7.99
CA LYS A 610 9.09 14.65 -9.17
C LYS A 610 7.83 13.79 -9.03
N ALA A 611 7.57 13.16 -7.88
CA ALA A 611 6.35 12.39 -7.65
C ALA A 611 5.11 13.26 -7.39
N PHE A 612 5.27 14.60 -7.22
CA PHE A 612 4.19 15.54 -6.90
C PHE A 612 3.28 15.04 -5.76
N ALA A 613 3.90 14.46 -4.73
CA ALA A 613 3.21 13.74 -3.69
C ALA A 613 2.81 14.63 -2.51
N ASP A 614 1.70 14.30 -1.84
CA ASP A 614 1.24 14.94 -0.60
C ASP A 614 0.59 13.94 0.39
N PRO A 615 1.37 13.16 1.15
CA PRO A 615 0.81 12.19 2.09
C PRO A 615 0.10 12.86 3.27
N GLU A 616 0.58 14.02 3.73
CA GLU A 616 -0.06 14.77 4.82
C GLU A 616 -1.36 15.42 4.33
N GLY A 617 -1.36 16.06 3.15
CA GLY A 617 -2.55 16.64 2.54
C GLY A 617 -3.65 15.63 2.23
N LEU A 618 -3.28 14.45 1.70
CA LEU A 618 -4.22 13.35 1.45
C LEU A 618 -4.86 12.85 2.75
N VAL A 619 -4.04 12.50 3.76
CA VAL A 619 -4.57 12.00 5.04
C VAL A 619 -5.50 13.03 5.67
N TRP A 620 -5.17 14.32 5.63
CA TRP A 620 -6.06 15.38 6.09
C TRP A 620 -7.37 15.49 5.32
N GLN A 621 -7.37 15.34 3.98
CA GLN A 621 -8.61 15.31 3.20
C GLN A 621 -9.52 14.18 3.67
N VAL A 622 -8.97 12.96 3.77
CA VAL A 622 -9.73 11.76 4.08
C VAL A 622 -10.23 11.75 5.53
N LEU A 623 -9.41 12.21 6.49
CA LEU A 623 -9.80 12.36 7.90
C LEU A 623 -10.92 13.37 8.09
N ASN A 624 -10.82 14.56 7.45
CA ASN A 624 -11.87 15.57 7.55
C ASN A 624 -13.19 15.09 6.93
N ALA A 625 -13.14 14.48 5.74
CA ALA A 625 -14.32 13.90 5.10
C ALA A 625 -15.02 12.83 5.97
N GLY A 626 -14.25 12.02 6.70
CA GLY A 626 -14.79 11.04 7.64
C GLY A 626 -15.38 11.68 8.91
N TRP A 627 -14.65 12.58 9.55
CA TRP A 627 -15.06 13.22 10.80
C TRP A 627 -16.21 14.23 10.62
N ASP A 628 -16.30 14.96 9.51
CA ASP A 628 -17.42 15.88 9.24
C ASP A 628 -18.76 15.13 9.07
N LEU A 629 -18.70 13.86 8.63
CA LEU A 629 -19.85 12.95 8.64
C LEU A 629 -20.02 12.20 9.96
N GLY A 630 -19.15 12.44 10.95
CA GLY A 630 -19.15 11.76 12.26
C GLY A 630 -18.94 10.26 12.15
N LEU A 631 -17.98 9.82 11.33
CA LEU A 631 -17.48 8.44 11.33
C LEU A 631 -16.46 8.24 12.45
N PRO A 632 -16.47 7.09 13.15
CA PRO A 632 -15.30 6.64 13.89
C PRO A 632 -14.16 6.37 12.90
N VAL A 633 -12.97 6.84 13.24
CA VAL A 633 -11.75 6.62 12.44
C VAL A 633 -10.76 5.83 13.27
N ALA A 634 -10.33 4.68 12.76
CA ALA A 634 -9.18 3.94 13.24
C ALA A 634 -7.93 4.29 12.40
N GLY A 635 -6.76 4.23 13.04
CA GLY A 635 -5.48 4.45 12.38
C GLY A 635 -4.58 3.22 12.40
N GLU A 636 -3.67 3.14 11.44
CA GLU A 636 -2.53 2.21 11.43
C GLU A 636 -1.25 2.93 10.96
N ASN A 637 -0.08 2.33 11.11
CA ASN A 637 1.15 2.85 10.51
C ASN A 637 1.45 2.18 9.17
N ALA A 638 1.79 2.96 8.14
CA ALA A 638 2.08 2.44 6.80
C ALA A 638 3.36 1.57 6.76
N LEU A 639 4.44 2.01 7.43
CA LEU A 639 5.68 1.24 7.58
C LEU A 639 6.06 1.06 9.06
N PRO A 640 6.85 0.03 9.43
CA PRO A 640 7.23 -0.24 10.82
C PRO A 640 7.84 0.98 11.52
N CYS A 641 7.16 1.47 12.56
CA CYS A 641 7.59 2.62 13.36
C CYS A 641 8.47 2.14 14.52
N LEU A 642 9.77 2.43 14.49
CA LEU A 642 10.73 1.92 15.48
C LEU A 642 11.33 3.02 16.36
N ASN A 643 11.10 4.29 16.03
CA ASN A 643 11.73 5.41 16.72
C ASN A 643 10.73 6.49 17.15
N ARG A 644 11.16 7.27 18.13
CA ARG A 644 10.44 8.39 18.75
C ARG A 644 9.83 9.37 17.74
N VAL A 645 10.51 9.69 16.65
CA VAL A 645 10.01 10.63 15.62
C VAL A 645 8.85 10.01 14.83
N THR A 646 8.97 8.73 14.44
CA THR A 646 7.87 8.02 13.76
C THR A 646 6.63 7.87 14.64
N TYR A 647 6.79 7.58 15.94
CA TYR A 647 5.67 7.50 16.88
C TYR A 647 4.99 8.85 17.11
N ASN A 648 5.74 9.96 17.18
CA ASN A 648 5.15 11.29 17.33
C ASN A 648 4.26 11.66 16.13
N LYS A 649 4.62 11.29 14.89
CA LYS A 649 3.75 11.54 13.72
C LYS A 649 2.44 10.74 13.74
N ALA A 650 2.49 9.50 14.22
CA ALA A 650 1.28 8.71 14.47
C ALA A 650 0.41 9.36 15.55
N LEU A 651 1.00 9.90 16.62
CA LEU A 651 0.30 10.64 17.67
C LEU A 651 -0.34 11.94 17.15
N ASP A 652 0.34 12.70 16.30
CA ASP A 652 -0.20 13.94 15.72
C ASP A 652 -1.38 13.67 14.79
N SER A 653 -1.36 12.54 14.07
CA SER A 653 -2.50 12.06 13.25
C SER A 653 -3.66 11.56 14.13
N ALA A 654 -3.36 10.78 15.17
CA ALA A 654 -4.36 10.14 16.03
C ALA A 654 -5.03 11.10 17.03
N LYS A 655 -4.33 12.16 17.41
CA LYS A 655 -4.81 13.22 18.33
C LYS A 655 -4.41 14.59 17.79
N PRO A 656 -5.06 15.13 16.75
CA PRO A 656 -4.73 16.44 16.20
C PRO A 656 -4.59 17.54 17.25
N MET A 657 -3.70 18.50 17.03
CA MET A 657 -3.51 19.62 17.96
C MET A 657 -4.53 20.73 17.67
N ASN A 658 -5.16 21.24 18.73
CA ASN A 658 -6.13 22.35 18.68
C ASN A 658 -7.34 22.10 17.77
N ASP A 659 -7.72 20.84 17.55
CA ASP A 659 -8.98 20.51 16.90
C ASP A 659 -10.16 21.04 17.72
N PRO A 660 -11.03 21.92 17.16
CA PRO A 660 -12.08 22.59 17.92
C PRO A 660 -13.20 21.65 18.37
N ASP A 661 -13.35 20.50 17.70
CA ASP A 661 -14.37 19.48 17.99
C ASP A 661 -13.83 18.34 18.87
N GLY A 662 -12.53 18.36 19.21
CA GLY A 662 -11.86 17.32 19.99
C GLY A 662 -11.70 15.98 19.26
N ARG A 663 -11.68 16.00 17.92
CA ARG A 663 -11.56 14.80 17.07
C ARG A 663 -10.28 14.02 17.39
N HIS A 664 -10.39 12.70 17.40
CA HIS A 664 -9.30 11.75 17.64
C HIS A 664 -9.66 10.38 17.05
N PHE A 665 -8.67 9.47 16.97
CA PHE A 665 -8.93 8.10 16.52
C PHE A 665 -9.66 7.27 17.58
N SER A 666 -10.56 6.39 17.13
CA SER A 666 -11.27 5.42 17.97
C SER A 666 -10.40 4.22 18.39
N SER A 667 -9.35 3.93 17.61
CA SER A 667 -8.35 2.90 17.90
C SER A 667 -7.12 3.07 17.00
N PHE A 668 -5.99 2.49 17.39
CA PHE A 668 -4.79 2.44 16.55
C PHE A 668 -4.21 1.02 16.48
N THR A 669 -3.82 0.58 15.28
CA THR A 669 -3.27 -0.76 15.03
C THR A 669 -1.83 -0.67 14.55
N TYR A 670 -0.90 -1.17 15.36
CA TYR A 670 0.52 -1.22 15.04
C TYR A 670 0.85 -2.36 14.07
N LEU A 671 1.41 -2.02 12.91
CA LEU A 671 1.95 -2.93 11.91
C LEU A 671 3.48 -3.02 12.07
N ARG A 672 4.07 -4.11 12.56
CA ARG A 672 3.48 -5.40 12.99
C ARG A 672 4.31 -6.01 14.13
N LEU A 673 3.71 -6.93 14.89
CA LEU A 673 4.43 -7.83 15.78
C LEU A 673 5.56 -8.54 15.01
N SER A 674 6.79 -8.34 15.48
CA SER A 674 8.01 -8.88 14.89
C SER A 674 9.09 -9.05 15.97
N PRO A 675 10.15 -9.84 15.72
CA PRO A 675 11.30 -9.92 16.62
C PRO A 675 11.94 -8.54 16.89
N LEU A 676 11.93 -7.66 15.87
CA LEU A 676 12.47 -6.30 15.94
C LEU A 676 11.69 -5.41 16.92
N LEU A 677 10.35 -5.50 16.94
CA LEU A 677 9.52 -4.81 17.95
C LEU A 677 9.82 -5.30 19.38
N MET A 678 10.20 -6.57 19.52
CA MET A 678 10.49 -7.23 20.81
C MET A 678 11.90 -6.94 21.34
N GLU A 679 12.74 -6.22 20.60
CA GLU A 679 14.04 -5.75 21.08
C GLU A 679 13.86 -4.70 22.19
N GLN A 680 14.70 -4.77 23.23
CA GLN A 680 14.50 -3.99 24.47
C GLN A 680 14.44 -2.47 24.26
N GLN A 681 15.14 -1.92 23.25
CA GLN A 681 15.10 -0.49 22.95
C GLN A 681 13.79 -0.09 22.24
N ASN A 682 13.43 -0.84 21.19
CA ASN A 682 12.20 -0.59 20.41
C ASN A 682 10.94 -0.77 21.26
N LEU A 683 10.93 -1.79 22.13
CA LEU A 683 9.82 -2.06 23.05
C LEU A 683 9.60 -0.94 24.07
N ARG A 684 10.66 -0.25 24.53
CA ARG A 684 10.54 0.90 25.45
C ARG A 684 9.93 2.13 24.77
N GLU A 685 10.34 2.44 23.53
CA GLU A 685 9.68 3.51 22.77
C GLU A 685 8.24 3.14 22.39
N PHE A 686 7.95 1.85 22.17
CA PHE A 686 6.59 1.38 21.93
C PHE A 686 5.70 1.48 23.18
N GLU A 687 6.18 1.06 24.37
CA GLU A 687 5.49 1.29 25.66
C GLU A 687 5.21 2.78 25.89
N ARG A 688 6.19 3.63 25.56
CA ARG A 688 6.08 5.09 25.65
C ARG A 688 5.05 5.67 24.68
N PHE A 689 4.95 5.13 23.47
CA PHE A 689 3.89 5.45 22.52
C PHE A 689 2.51 5.02 23.02
N ILE A 690 2.36 3.80 23.54
CA ILE A 690 1.10 3.30 24.13
C ILE A 690 0.61 4.24 25.23
N LYS A 691 1.48 4.61 26.18
CA LYS A 691 1.13 5.55 27.26
C LYS A 691 0.61 6.89 26.74
N ARG A 692 1.21 7.44 25.67
CA ARG A 692 0.72 8.67 25.02
C ARG A 692 -0.61 8.49 24.30
N MET A 693 -0.83 7.34 23.64
CA MET A 693 -2.12 6.99 23.05
C MET A 693 -3.21 6.84 24.11
N HIS A 694 -2.88 6.31 25.27
CA HIS A 694 -3.76 6.20 26.44
C HIS A 694 -4.00 7.54 27.16
N GLY A 695 -3.22 8.59 26.85
CA GLY A 695 -3.32 9.89 27.54
C GLY A 695 -2.67 9.89 28.93
N GLU A 696 -1.74 8.98 29.20
CA GLU A 696 -0.95 8.94 30.43
C GLU A 696 0.23 9.93 30.39
N ALA A 697 0.65 10.38 31.57
CA ALA A 697 1.84 11.21 31.72
C ALA A 697 3.12 10.38 31.51
N VAL A 698 3.92 10.76 30.51
CA VAL A 698 5.23 10.15 30.23
C VAL A 698 6.32 11.01 30.87
N LEU A 699 6.97 10.46 31.89
CA LEU A 699 8.21 11.02 32.42
C LEU A 699 9.36 10.70 31.46
N ASP A 700 9.72 11.67 30.63
CA ASP A 700 10.97 11.62 29.87
C ASP A 700 12.15 11.70 30.86
N LEU A 701 12.72 10.54 31.17
CA LEU A 701 14.00 10.44 31.89
C LEU A 701 15.05 11.21 31.07
N GLN A 702 15.56 12.28 31.66
CA GLN A 702 16.65 13.05 31.09
C GLN A 702 17.91 12.16 31.03
N VAL A 703 18.28 11.79 29.82
CA VAL A 703 19.59 11.23 29.45
C VAL A 703 20.39 12.32 28.71
#